data_AF-A0A7J9YIS6-F1
#
_entry.id   AF-A0A7J9YIS6-F1
#
_cell.length_a   1.000
_cell.length_b   1.000
_cell.length_c   1.000
_cell.angle_alpha   90.00
_cell.angle_beta   90.00
_cell.angle_gamma   90.00
#
_symmetry.space_group_name_H-M   'P 1'
#
loop_
_entity.id
_entity.type
_entity.pdbx_description
1 polymer ?
#
loop_
_entity_poly.entity_id
_entity_poly.type
_entity_poly.pdbx_seq_one_letter_code
_entity_poly.pdbx_strand_id
1 'polypeptide(L)'
;MSEAVTPVNSVTACTIVAKNYLPAATVLARSYLRHHRGHGFVIAVIDEHWQGPSGGGEHIDHPDCLLVGPAAFGITESDYHRMATAYNVTELATSVKPFLLRELRKSTPESVVIYLDPDIEIFAEMPEVAELANERQLVLTPHFLSPMPRDGKQPDEAAIMGSGVFNLGFIATGPGSEDFLDFWAERLRHDAIVAPERQLFTDQRWVDQVPALFGNHVLRDPGFNVAYWNLHERGLTADSDGTVYAGAQPLRFFHFSGYRPETSWLLSHHAADKPRVLLSEHPLVRKLCVNYGAALREAGYAESLAAIPYGFATFPDGEPISASTRALFREGWIRAERKDEQPPPHAFGPDGGRGLRQWLISPADNAQAAAGLHRLALSVWRSRVDLQTAFPQPTSANAAEFRGWCSTSGLRENALPAWAALGAAGETDRPVNTFGVNLAGYLTAQLGVGEMGRIVHEAIDSAGIDVISVVEEQALLNRTGVDHAGKRGRPEFPISVLAVNADQLDVILSHYPELSHERYTIGLWAWELEDFPASLHSAFAQVDEVWTISEFCRNAIAEHSPVPVKTIPVPVRDPGAPPSRVRDETDPTRFLFAFDFNSIGDRKNPWGAVSAFQRAFPGRADVRLTIKVINGERHPRNAERLRVMVADDDRIDLVERYISHAELGALYRDSDCYVSLHRSEGFGLTVAEAMVRRLPVISTNYSSTTEFLDENTGWPIPYRMTAVGEGNQPYHSDAVWADPDLDAAADAMREVADNPAEAARRGSAARTHILGTRSMSAASAWVRTELERAYETWQERNRATHTTPEHPLRRLTESKEALRWRPDTTSPSRLPLAPALRKAVNRAIDHYDVHQRAVMSELMSGVEDSAATLLHRIEELEARQTRTDRTIADTVRENVDRAAAPLIRRSARATDEIRDLSRTVAELREELTAQSRSGDSSTAEMRAGLAMAKEIADRLSRLELRTHDMFHDRDTRADQDEAAIKQLKREQAALYQAARLRHAPVPAGADVIVCDAGVLLLPTDTVVWDWINHHRTWEPSEARLMARLMAARPGAFLDVGAHVGYHTLKLLQSCPALRSVIAVEPDPVNFELLERNITANLPAAVADRIRPLQVAAWDADGLVELVRSDASNSGDNRVREAAAPEAAGPDVITVPSSRLERIPEVMATPVSLIKLDLQGRDHRALDGLSEVLLRDRPDIVCEFSPEAIAELGDDPEQVLINYRKLPYELVVLDVADSAASEQLPDGDIIAAATTAETGFVTLWLRPS
;
A
#
# COMPACT_ATOMS: atom_id res chain seq x y z
N MET A 1 -74.25 4.93 48.33
CA MET A 1 -74.31 4.63 46.88
C MET A 1 -72.93 4.18 46.45
N SER A 2 -72.86 3.24 45.51
CA SER A 2 -71.60 2.70 44.98
C SER A 2 -71.21 3.51 43.75
N GLU A 3 -70.05 4.16 43.77
CA GLU A 3 -69.33 4.51 42.55
C GLU A 3 -68.12 3.58 42.47
N ALA A 4 -67.98 2.92 41.32
CA ALA A 4 -67.01 1.87 41.12
C ALA A 4 -65.62 2.46 40.88
N VAL A 5 -64.65 2.06 41.69
CA VAL A 5 -63.23 2.22 41.34
C VAL A 5 -62.94 1.19 40.26
N THR A 6 -62.88 1.65 39.01
CA THR A 6 -62.23 0.91 37.92
C THR A 6 -60.79 0.58 38.33
N PRO A 7 -60.26 -0.62 38.02
CA PRO A 7 -58.86 -0.90 38.28
C PRO A 7 -58.02 0.08 37.47
N VAL A 8 -57.09 0.77 38.13
CA VAL A 8 -56.07 1.57 37.44
C VAL A 8 -55.17 0.58 36.70
N ASN A 9 -55.13 0.64 35.38
CA ASN A 9 -54.16 -0.13 34.59
C ASN A 9 -52.77 0.30 35.07
N SER A 10 -52.04 -0.64 35.68
CA SER A 10 -50.70 -0.36 36.18
C SER A 10 -49.77 -0.04 35.00
N VAL A 11 -48.79 0.82 35.24
CA VAL A 11 -47.77 1.16 34.23
C VAL A 11 -46.40 0.88 34.83
N THR A 12 -45.60 0.10 34.10
CA THR A 12 -44.23 -0.24 34.48
C THR A 12 -43.30 0.17 33.35
N ALA A 13 -42.42 1.14 33.59
CA ALA A 13 -41.33 1.40 32.66
C ALA A 13 -40.16 0.45 32.90
N CYS A 14 -39.35 0.21 31.88
CA CYS A 14 -38.13 -0.57 32.02
C CYS A 14 -37.01 -0.13 31.07
N THR A 15 -35.78 -0.47 31.45
CA THR A 15 -34.59 -0.32 30.62
C THR A 15 -33.66 -1.53 30.78
N ILE A 16 -32.73 -1.71 29.84
CA ILE A 16 -31.80 -2.83 29.79
C ILE A 16 -30.38 -2.28 29.61
N VAL A 17 -29.46 -2.71 30.48
CA VAL A 17 -28.07 -2.22 30.50
C VAL A 17 -27.09 -3.36 30.73
N ALA A 18 -25.84 -3.17 30.29
CA ALA A 18 -24.70 -3.80 30.95
C ALA A 18 -24.30 -2.96 32.17
N LYS A 19 -23.54 -3.54 33.11
CA LYS A 19 -23.16 -2.90 34.37
C LYS A 19 -22.55 -1.50 34.21
N ASN A 20 -21.82 -1.26 33.13
CA ASN A 20 -21.21 0.05 32.83
C ASN A 20 -22.20 1.16 32.45
N TYR A 21 -23.43 0.82 32.02
CA TYR A 21 -24.51 1.77 31.74
C TYR A 21 -25.49 1.96 32.91
N LEU A 22 -25.27 1.30 34.06
CA LEU A 22 -26.12 1.45 35.24
C LEU A 22 -26.30 2.92 35.72
N PRO A 23 -25.29 3.82 35.66
CA PRO A 23 -25.48 5.24 35.97
C PRO A 23 -26.51 5.94 35.06
N ALA A 24 -26.52 5.60 33.77
CA ALA A 24 -27.47 6.15 32.81
C ALA A 24 -28.89 5.67 33.10
N ALA A 25 -29.07 4.35 33.29
CA ALA A 25 -30.35 3.77 33.72
C ALA A 25 -30.87 4.37 35.04
N THR A 26 -29.98 4.74 35.97
CA THR A 26 -30.34 5.44 37.22
C THR A 26 -30.82 6.88 36.95
N VAL A 27 -30.18 7.64 36.05
CA VAL A 27 -30.66 8.98 35.64
C VAL A 27 -32.02 8.89 34.95
N LEU A 28 -32.21 7.91 34.06
CA LEU A 28 -33.48 7.61 33.42
C LEU A 28 -34.57 7.28 34.45
N ALA A 29 -34.33 6.33 35.36
CA ALA A 29 -35.31 5.93 36.37
C ALA A 29 -35.69 7.10 37.30
N ARG A 30 -34.69 7.87 37.78
CA ARG A 30 -34.89 9.06 38.62
C ARG A 30 -35.69 10.15 37.90
N SER A 31 -35.42 10.41 36.62
CA SER A 31 -36.16 11.41 35.84
C SER A 31 -37.58 10.92 35.50
N TYR A 32 -37.76 9.66 35.10
CA TYR A 32 -39.07 9.07 34.81
C TYR A 32 -40.00 9.12 36.03
N LEU A 33 -39.56 8.60 37.19
CA LEU A 33 -40.37 8.51 38.41
C LEU A 33 -40.68 9.88 39.02
N ARG A 34 -39.84 10.90 38.77
CA ARG A 34 -40.12 12.31 39.14
C ARG A 34 -41.38 12.84 38.43
N HIS A 35 -41.57 12.47 37.16
CA HIS A 35 -42.69 12.92 36.33
C HIS A 35 -43.89 11.96 36.36
N HIS A 36 -43.71 10.67 36.66
CA HIS A 36 -44.74 9.63 36.58
C HIS A 36 -45.00 8.96 37.93
N ARG A 37 -45.75 9.64 38.80
CA ARG A 37 -46.03 9.15 40.16
C ARG A 37 -46.95 7.93 40.16
N GLY A 38 -46.56 6.89 40.89
CA GLY A 38 -47.32 5.64 41.01
C GLY A 38 -47.08 4.63 39.87
N HIS A 39 -46.14 4.92 38.97
CA HIS A 39 -45.62 3.94 38.01
C HIS A 39 -44.46 3.15 38.64
N GLY A 40 -44.27 1.90 38.24
CA GLY A 40 -43.07 1.12 38.56
C GLY A 40 -41.95 1.35 37.54
N PHE A 41 -40.70 1.09 37.94
CA PHE A 41 -39.54 1.07 37.04
C PHE A 41 -38.70 -0.20 37.24
N VAL A 42 -38.22 -0.80 36.14
CA VAL A 42 -37.35 -2.00 36.17
C VAL A 42 -36.07 -1.77 35.38
N ILE A 43 -34.91 -1.93 36.02
CA ILE A 43 -33.59 -1.92 35.37
C ILE A 43 -33.13 -3.38 35.28
N ALA A 44 -32.94 -3.90 34.07
CA ALA A 44 -32.37 -5.23 33.87
C ALA A 44 -30.89 -5.15 33.48
N VAL A 45 -30.02 -5.80 34.26
CA VAL A 45 -28.57 -5.88 34.01
C VAL A 45 -28.24 -7.19 33.31
N ILE A 46 -27.62 -7.11 32.13
CA ILE A 46 -27.36 -8.30 31.29
C ILE A 46 -26.15 -9.13 31.76
N ASP A 47 -25.24 -8.55 32.53
CA ASP A 47 -23.97 -9.18 32.92
C ASP A 47 -23.74 -9.26 34.44
N GLU A 48 -24.80 -9.14 35.26
CA GLU A 48 -24.71 -9.29 36.71
C GLU A 48 -25.87 -10.09 37.32
N HIS A 49 -25.54 -11.00 38.26
CA HIS A 49 -26.51 -11.81 38.98
C HIS A 49 -26.79 -11.25 40.38
N TRP A 50 -28.03 -10.82 40.60
CA TRP A 50 -28.50 -10.29 41.88
C TRP A 50 -29.26 -11.37 42.66
N GLN A 51 -28.71 -11.82 43.80
CA GLN A 51 -29.36 -12.80 44.69
C GLN A 51 -30.03 -12.11 45.89
N GLY A 52 -31.21 -11.53 45.68
CA GLY A 52 -32.06 -11.11 46.79
C GLY A 52 -32.57 -12.31 47.61
N PRO A 53 -32.93 -12.15 48.91
CA PRO A 53 -33.29 -13.25 49.83
C PRO A 53 -34.52 -14.10 49.45
N SER A 54 -35.12 -13.87 48.29
CA SER A 54 -36.33 -14.56 47.81
C SER A 54 -36.31 -14.82 46.30
N GLY A 55 -35.17 -14.63 45.62
CA GLY A 55 -35.07 -14.71 44.15
C GLY A 55 -35.69 -13.53 43.40
N GLY A 56 -36.14 -12.49 44.11
CA GLY A 56 -36.50 -11.19 43.55
C GLY A 56 -35.32 -10.21 43.59
N GLY A 57 -35.41 -9.15 42.77
CA GLY A 57 -34.37 -8.14 42.59
C GLY A 57 -34.08 -7.25 43.80
N GLU A 58 -33.09 -6.37 43.63
CA GLU A 58 -32.69 -5.35 44.62
C GLU A 58 -33.30 -3.98 44.26
N HIS A 59 -33.54 -3.09 45.22
CA HIS A 59 -34.04 -1.74 44.93
C HIS A 59 -32.89 -0.74 44.93
N ILE A 60 -32.71 0.02 43.84
CA ILE A 60 -31.75 1.12 43.76
C ILE A 60 -32.49 2.45 43.94
N ASP A 61 -32.04 3.23 44.92
CA ASP A 61 -32.39 4.63 45.24
C ASP A 61 -33.87 5.00 45.45
N HIS A 62 -34.82 4.19 44.98
CA HIS A 62 -36.24 4.47 45.00
C HIS A 62 -37.04 3.18 45.24
N PRO A 63 -38.07 3.18 46.12
CA PRO A 63 -38.86 1.97 46.42
C PRO A 63 -39.64 1.42 45.22
N ASP A 64 -39.90 2.25 44.21
CA ASP A 64 -40.60 1.85 42.98
C ASP A 64 -39.64 1.48 41.83
N CYS A 65 -38.33 1.37 42.08
CA CYS A 65 -37.31 0.99 41.09
C CYS A 65 -36.63 -0.34 41.45
N LEU A 66 -36.83 -1.37 40.61
CA LEU A 66 -36.33 -2.74 40.82
C LEU A 66 -35.18 -3.07 39.86
N LEU A 67 -34.09 -3.62 40.39
CA LEU A 67 -32.93 -4.10 39.65
C LEU A 67 -32.98 -5.63 39.50
N VAL A 68 -32.89 -6.14 38.27
CA VAL A 68 -32.95 -7.57 37.96
C VAL A 68 -31.77 -8.03 37.10
N GLY A 69 -31.38 -9.31 37.21
CA GLY A 69 -30.34 -9.93 36.38
C GLY A 69 -30.90 -10.83 35.27
N PRO A 70 -30.05 -11.60 34.55
CA PRO A 70 -30.44 -12.37 33.36
C PRO A 70 -31.60 -13.37 33.51
N ALA A 71 -31.85 -13.85 34.72
CA ALA A 71 -32.98 -14.74 35.01
C ALA A 71 -34.35 -14.10 34.70
N ALA A 72 -34.46 -12.76 34.73
CA ALA A 72 -35.70 -12.04 34.46
C ALA A 72 -36.13 -12.07 32.97
N PHE A 73 -35.26 -12.51 32.06
CA PHE A 73 -35.60 -12.66 30.63
C PHE A 73 -36.34 -13.97 30.31
N GLY A 74 -36.41 -14.92 31.26
CA GLY A 74 -37.03 -16.23 31.01
C GLY A 74 -36.32 -17.09 29.95
N ILE A 75 -35.06 -16.77 29.62
CA ILE A 75 -34.20 -17.53 28.69
C ILE A 75 -33.44 -18.59 29.49
N THR A 76 -33.27 -19.80 28.94
CA THR A 76 -32.46 -20.83 29.60
C THR A 76 -30.98 -20.42 29.64
N GLU A 77 -30.28 -20.70 30.74
CA GLU A 77 -28.87 -20.31 30.95
C GLU A 77 -27.96 -20.69 29.76
N SER A 78 -28.14 -21.89 29.21
CA SER A 78 -27.33 -22.36 28.07
C SER A 78 -27.60 -21.55 26.79
N ASP A 79 -28.85 -21.19 26.50
CA ASP A 79 -29.16 -20.33 25.34
C ASP A 79 -28.75 -18.87 25.58
N TYR A 80 -28.85 -18.39 26.82
CA TYR A 80 -28.35 -17.08 27.19
C TYR A 80 -26.84 -16.97 26.94
N HIS A 81 -26.06 -17.98 27.35
CA HIS A 81 -24.63 -18.04 27.07
C HIS A 81 -24.29 -18.21 25.57
N ARG A 82 -25.17 -18.83 24.76
CA ARG A 82 -25.02 -18.81 23.29
C ARG A 82 -25.25 -17.41 22.73
N MET A 83 -26.30 -16.71 23.14
CA MET A 83 -26.56 -15.32 22.74
C MET A 83 -25.39 -14.41 23.16
N ALA A 84 -24.91 -14.50 24.41
CA ALA A 84 -23.77 -13.74 24.89
C ALA A 84 -22.43 -14.06 24.18
N THR A 85 -22.30 -15.26 23.59
CA THR A 85 -21.14 -15.63 22.74
C THR A 85 -21.33 -15.11 21.30
N ALA A 86 -22.56 -15.08 20.79
CA ALA A 86 -22.89 -14.66 19.43
C ALA A 86 -22.97 -13.13 19.25
N TYR A 87 -23.24 -12.38 20.32
CA TYR A 87 -23.55 -10.95 20.29
C TYR A 87 -22.56 -10.11 21.08
N ASN A 88 -22.26 -8.91 20.60
CA ASN A 88 -21.59 -7.87 21.40
C ASN A 88 -22.55 -7.28 22.45
N VAL A 89 -22.09 -6.30 23.26
CA VAL A 89 -22.90 -5.71 24.35
C VAL A 89 -24.21 -5.07 23.86
N THR A 90 -24.15 -4.31 22.76
CA THR A 90 -25.31 -3.62 22.16
C THR A 90 -26.29 -4.63 21.56
N GLU A 91 -25.76 -5.62 20.83
CA GLU A 91 -26.53 -6.71 20.24
C GLU A 91 -27.22 -7.57 21.32
N LEU A 92 -26.54 -7.90 22.43
CA LEU A 92 -27.17 -8.67 23.51
C LEU A 92 -28.24 -7.84 24.21
N ALA A 93 -27.95 -6.60 24.61
CA ALA A 93 -28.90 -5.72 25.32
C ALA A 93 -30.18 -5.48 24.50
N THR A 94 -30.05 -5.28 23.19
CA THR A 94 -31.19 -5.12 22.28
C THR A 94 -31.93 -6.45 22.05
N SER A 95 -31.21 -7.57 21.93
CA SER A 95 -31.84 -8.89 21.70
C SER A 95 -32.80 -9.34 22.80
N VAL A 96 -32.59 -8.90 24.05
CA VAL A 96 -33.38 -9.31 25.22
C VAL A 96 -34.57 -8.39 25.52
N LYS A 97 -34.75 -7.27 24.82
CA LYS A 97 -35.92 -6.38 24.94
C LYS A 97 -37.27 -7.11 24.88
N PRO A 98 -37.60 -7.93 23.84
CA PRO A 98 -38.88 -8.65 23.79
C PRO A 98 -39.08 -9.61 24.96
N PHE A 99 -37.99 -10.24 25.43
CA PHE A 99 -38.02 -11.20 26.52
C PHE A 99 -38.40 -10.54 27.85
N LEU A 100 -37.76 -9.41 28.20
CA LEU A 100 -38.12 -8.65 29.40
C LEU A 100 -39.56 -8.14 29.35
N LEU A 101 -39.97 -7.52 28.24
CA LEU A 101 -41.33 -7.01 28.07
C LEU A 101 -42.37 -8.10 28.22
N ARG A 102 -42.10 -9.30 27.66
CA ARG A 102 -42.99 -10.46 27.77
C ARG A 102 -43.12 -10.98 29.20
N GLU A 103 -42.04 -11.08 29.98
CA GLU A 103 -42.13 -11.53 31.38
C GLU A 103 -42.81 -10.49 32.30
N LEU A 104 -42.61 -9.19 32.05
CA LEU A 104 -43.34 -8.12 32.76
C LEU A 104 -44.84 -8.14 32.43
N ARG A 105 -45.21 -8.27 31.15
CA ARG A 105 -46.60 -8.44 30.68
C ARG A 105 -47.25 -9.70 31.25
N LYS A 106 -46.57 -10.84 31.29
CA LYS A 106 -47.07 -12.08 31.94
C LYS A 106 -47.39 -11.89 33.42
N SER A 107 -46.55 -11.13 34.12
CA SER A 107 -46.72 -10.85 35.56
C SER A 107 -47.92 -9.94 35.83
N THR A 108 -48.28 -9.08 34.87
CA THR A 108 -49.42 -8.15 34.96
C THR A 108 -50.14 -7.99 33.60
N PRO A 109 -50.99 -8.94 33.16
CA PRO A 109 -51.54 -8.94 31.79
C PRO A 109 -52.40 -7.73 31.39
N GLU A 110 -52.87 -6.94 32.35
CA GLU A 110 -53.65 -5.70 32.13
C GLU A 110 -52.79 -4.41 32.19
N SER A 111 -51.46 -4.52 32.38
CA SER A 111 -50.56 -3.37 32.54
C SER A 111 -49.96 -2.86 31.24
N VAL A 112 -49.66 -1.57 31.16
CA VAL A 112 -48.80 -1.05 30.08
C VAL A 112 -47.34 -1.18 30.50
N VAL A 113 -46.49 -1.71 29.63
CA VAL A 113 -45.04 -1.75 29.83
C VAL A 113 -44.36 -0.79 28.84
N ILE A 114 -43.49 0.09 29.33
CA ILE A 114 -42.81 1.11 28.50
C ILE A 114 -41.31 0.86 28.53
N TYR A 115 -40.73 0.48 27.41
CA TYR A 115 -39.28 0.43 27.27
C TYR A 115 -38.70 1.80 26.92
N LEU A 116 -37.62 2.18 27.60
CA LEU A 116 -36.82 3.38 27.34
C LEU A 116 -35.33 2.99 27.30
N ASP A 117 -34.59 3.41 26.26
CA ASP A 117 -33.12 3.24 26.23
C ASP A 117 -32.46 4.02 27.38
N PRO A 118 -31.37 3.49 27.96
CA PRO A 118 -30.83 3.94 29.24
C PRO A 118 -30.23 5.35 29.21
N ASP A 119 -29.92 5.90 28.03
CA ASP A 119 -29.38 7.24 27.83
C ASP A 119 -30.45 8.29 27.49
N ILE A 120 -31.70 8.05 27.93
CA ILE A 120 -32.80 9.00 27.88
C ILE A 120 -32.95 9.75 29.21
N GLU A 121 -33.23 11.06 29.16
CA GLU A 121 -33.72 11.84 30.30
C GLU A 121 -35.16 12.36 30.04
N ILE A 122 -36.03 12.22 31.04
CA ILE A 122 -37.43 12.65 31.00
C ILE A 122 -37.57 14.09 31.54
N PHE A 123 -38.25 14.95 30.78
CA PHE A 123 -38.45 16.37 31.09
C PHE A 123 -39.92 16.74 31.38
N ALA A 124 -40.89 15.90 30.99
CA ALA A 124 -42.31 16.12 31.26
C ALA A 124 -43.10 14.80 31.41
N GLU A 125 -44.33 14.90 31.90
CA GLU A 125 -45.29 13.78 31.94
C GLU A 125 -45.75 13.36 30.53
N MET A 126 -46.09 12.07 30.37
CA MET A 126 -46.48 11.45 29.09
C MET A 126 -47.73 10.54 29.23
N PRO A 127 -48.86 11.01 29.82
CA PRO A 127 -50.07 10.20 29.99
C PRO A 127 -50.59 9.60 28.68
N GLU A 128 -50.43 10.31 27.56
CA GLU A 128 -50.85 9.90 26.22
C GLU A 128 -50.25 8.55 25.79
N VAL A 129 -49.06 8.18 26.27
CA VAL A 129 -48.40 6.91 25.93
C VAL A 129 -49.18 5.72 26.50
N ALA A 130 -49.63 5.80 27.75
CA ALA A 130 -50.36 4.72 28.40
C ALA A 130 -51.78 4.58 27.83
N GLU A 131 -52.44 5.69 27.50
CA GLU A 131 -53.75 5.69 26.84
C GLU A 131 -53.66 5.03 25.46
N LEU A 132 -52.70 5.44 24.62
CA LEU A 132 -52.49 4.90 23.29
C LEU A 132 -52.06 3.42 23.31
N ALA A 133 -51.21 2.99 24.24
CA ALA A 133 -50.80 1.59 24.36
C ALA A 133 -51.98 0.67 24.71
N ASN A 134 -52.87 1.12 25.60
CA ASN A 134 -54.10 0.38 25.94
C ASN A 134 -55.09 0.29 24.77
N GLU A 135 -55.23 1.34 23.96
CA GLU A 135 -56.14 1.33 22.81
C GLU A 135 -55.56 0.59 21.59
N ARG A 136 -54.25 0.67 21.36
CA ARG A 136 -53.59 0.31 20.09
C ARG A 136 -52.52 -0.76 20.18
N GLN A 137 -52.38 -1.45 21.32
CA GLN A 137 -51.40 -2.52 21.61
C GLN A 137 -49.94 -2.06 21.64
N LEU A 138 -49.49 -1.26 20.68
CA LEU A 138 -48.10 -0.78 20.54
C LEU A 138 -48.06 0.73 20.32
N VAL A 139 -47.09 1.43 20.92
CA VAL A 139 -46.78 2.84 20.59
C VAL A 139 -45.33 2.96 20.17
N LEU A 140 -45.09 3.58 19.01
CA LEU A 140 -43.78 3.74 18.37
C LEU A 140 -43.49 5.23 18.09
N THR A 141 -42.21 5.60 18.03
CA THR A 141 -41.77 6.93 17.56
C THR A 141 -40.89 6.79 16.32
N PRO A 142 -41.08 7.62 15.27
CA PRO A 142 -40.17 7.68 14.13
C PRO A 142 -38.95 8.54 14.47
N HIS A 143 -37.81 8.28 13.83
CA HIS A 143 -36.61 9.12 14.01
C HIS A 143 -36.89 10.59 13.66
N PHE A 144 -37.56 10.86 12.54
CA PHE A 144 -37.88 12.20 12.04
C PHE A 144 -39.33 12.29 11.54
N LEU A 145 -39.87 13.50 11.47
CA LEU A 145 -41.26 13.79 11.06
C LEU A 145 -41.35 14.41 9.65
N SER A 146 -40.24 14.95 9.16
CA SER A 146 -40.05 15.59 7.85
C SER A 146 -38.78 15.05 7.16
N PRO A 147 -38.66 15.17 5.82
CA PRO A 147 -37.50 14.63 5.08
C PRO A 147 -36.17 15.25 5.51
N MET A 148 -35.12 14.45 5.63
CA MET A 148 -33.82 14.96 6.10
C MET A 148 -33.11 15.81 5.04
N PRO A 149 -32.40 16.88 5.42
CA PRO A 149 -31.63 17.69 4.47
C PRO A 149 -30.50 16.90 3.78
N ARG A 150 -30.39 17.07 2.46
CA ARG A 150 -29.34 16.47 1.62
C ARG A 150 -28.11 17.36 1.54
N ASP A 151 -27.55 17.65 2.70
CA ASP A 151 -26.41 18.58 2.91
C ASP A 151 -25.06 17.86 3.13
N GLY A 152 -25.04 16.52 3.04
CA GLY A 152 -23.84 15.71 3.26
C GLY A 152 -23.42 15.55 4.72
N LYS A 153 -24.24 16.01 5.67
CA LYS A 153 -24.07 15.82 7.12
C LYS A 153 -24.70 14.51 7.60
N GLN A 154 -24.22 13.99 8.72
CA GLN A 154 -24.67 12.75 9.36
C GLN A 154 -25.60 13.01 10.55
N PRO A 155 -26.60 12.14 10.80
CA PRO A 155 -27.01 11.05 9.91
C PRO A 155 -27.72 11.59 8.66
N ASP A 156 -27.82 10.77 7.62
CA ASP A 156 -28.60 11.01 6.42
C ASP A 156 -29.78 10.02 6.31
N GLU A 157 -30.64 10.20 5.30
CA GLU A 157 -31.81 9.34 5.09
C GLU A 157 -31.42 7.85 4.96
N ALA A 158 -30.29 7.55 4.32
CA ALA A 158 -29.82 6.19 4.08
C ALA A 158 -29.31 5.52 5.37
N ALA A 159 -28.60 6.26 6.22
CA ALA A 159 -28.18 5.79 7.54
C ALA A 159 -29.38 5.42 8.42
N ILE A 160 -30.40 6.30 8.48
CA ILE A 160 -31.62 6.02 9.25
C ILE A 160 -32.40 4.83 8.65
N MET A 161 -32.55 4.74 7.33
CA MET A 161 -33.16 3.57 6.68
C MET A 161 -32.39 2.27 6.97
N GLY A 162 -31.06 2.33 7.03
CA GLY A 162 -30.21 1.19 7.39
C GLY A 162 -30.40 0.75 8.85
N SER A 163 -30.60 1.69 9.78
CA SER A 163 -30.90 1.38 11.19
C SER A 163 -32.36 1.01 11.45
N GLY A 164 -33.30 1.44 10.61
CA GLY A 164 -34.75 1.30 10.81
C GLY A 164 -35.46 2.65 11.00
N VAL A 165 -36.70 2.75 10.52
CA VAL A 165 -37.46 4.01 10.44
C VAL A 165 -37.96 4.44 11.83
N PHE A 166 -38.43 3.47 12.62
CA PHE A 166 -38.78 3.68 14.03
C PHE A 166 -37.54 3.61 14.91
N ASN A 167 -37.47 4.46 15.94
CA ASN A 167 -36.40 4.42 16.91
C ASN A 167 -36.82 3.58 18.14
N LEU A 168 -36.11 2.50 18.42
CA LEU A 168 -36.41 1.58 19.54
C LEU A 168 -35.72 1.90 20.86
N GLY A 169 -35.23 3.15 21.00
CA GLY A 169 -35.07 3.75 22.32
C GLY A 169 -36.38 4.06 23.01
N PHE A 170 -37.51 3.93 22.32
CA PHE A 170 -38.84 3.96 22.93
C PHE A 170 -39.80 2.98 22.25
N ILE A 171 -40.44 2.13 23.06
CA ILE A 171 -41.62 1.37 22.65
C ILE A 171 -42.52 1.12 23.86
N ALA A 172 -43.82 1.35 23.73
CA ALA A 172 -44.80 0.96 24.74
C ALA A 172 -45.64 -0.23 24.26
N THR A 173 -45.92 -1.17 25.15
CA THR A 173 -46.73 -2.37 24.90
C THR A 173 -47.90 -2.45 25.89
N GLY A 174 -49.11 -2.64 25.37
CA GLY A 174 -50.34 -2.78 26.15
C GLY A 174 -51.01 -4.15 25.92
N PRO A 175 -52.24 -4.34 26.45
CA PRO A 175 -53.02 -5.56 26.27
C PRO A 175 -53.16 -5.99 24.80
N GLY A 176 -52.80 -7.24 24.50
CA GLY A 176 -52.86 -7.82 23.14
C GLY A 176 -51.59 -7.67 22.30
N SER A 177 -50.46 -7.27 22.90
CA SER A 177 -49.14 -7.17 22.23
C SER A 177 -48.35 -8.50 22.20
N GLU A 178 -48.91 -9.58 22.74
CA GLU A 178 -48.22 -10.86 22.94
C GLU A 178 -47.69 -11.47 21.63
N ASP A 179 -48.50 -11.49 20.56
CA ASP A 179 -48.10 -12.03 19.25
C ASP A 179 -46.91 -11.27 18.65
N PHE A 180 -46.81 -9.96 18.88
CA PHE A 180 -45.66 -9.14 18.49
C PHE A 180 -44.42 -9.50 19.31
N LEU A 181 -44.56 -9.64 20.63
CA LEU A 181 -43.45 -9.98 21.52
C LEU A 181 -42.86 -11.36 21.23
N ASP A 182 -43.71 -12.35 20.90
CA ASP A 182 -43.25 -13.68 20.51
C ASP A 182 -42.59 -13.68 19.12
N PHE A 183 -43.15 -12.96 18.14
CA PHE A 183 -42.49 -12.74 16.84
C PHE A 183 -41.12 -12.09 16.99
N TRP A 184 -41.01 -11.03 17.80
CA TRP A 184 -39.79 -10.27 18.00
C TRP A 184 -38.74 -11.10 18.76
N ALA A 185 -39.14 -11.85 19.80
CA ALA A 185 -38.28 -12.80 20.50
C ALA A 185 -37.74 -13.92 19.58
N GLU A 186 -38.57 -14.46 18.69
CA GLU A 186 -38.17 -15.51 17.74
C GLU A 186 -37.05 -15.02 16.80
N ARG A 187 -37.17 -13.79 16.27
CA ARG A 187 -36.15 -13.20 15.39
C ARG A 187 -34.88 -12.85 16.17
N LEU A 188 -35.00 -12.19 17.31
CA LEU A 188 -33.83 -11.68 18.05
C LEU A 188 -33.02 -12.76 18.78
N ARG A 189 -33.51 -14.00 18.88
CA ARG A 189 -32.69 -15.15 19.29
C ARG A 189 -31.46 -15.37 18.39
N HIS A 190 -31.57 -15.01 17.09
CA HIS A 190 -30.46 -15.15 16.14
C HIS A 190 -30.11 -13.87 15.37
N ASP A 191 -31.07 -13.02 15.01
CA ASP A 191 -30.87 -11.95 14.01
C ASP A 191 -30.78 -10.53 14.62
N ALA A 192 -30.43 -10.42 15.91
CA ALA A 192 -30.17 -9.15 16.60
C ALA A 192 -28.74 -8.62 16.34
N ILE A 193 -28.32 -8.55 15.08
CA ILE A 193 -26.97 -8.17 14.68
C ILE A 193 -26.90 -6.81 13.98
N VAL A 194 -25.75 -6.14 14.04
CA VAL A 194 -25.46 -4.98 13.18
C VAL A 194 -24.93 -5.49 11.84
N ALA A 195 -25.80 -5.58 10.83
CA ALA A 195 -25.48 -6.05 9.48
C ALA A 195 -26.29 -5.29 8.40
N PRO A 196 -25.99 -4.00 8.14
CA PRO A 196 -26.74 -3.17 7.20
C PRO A 196 -26.77 -3.73 5.77
N GLU A 197 -25.73 -4.45 5.36
CA GLU A 197 -25.64 -5.15 4.06
C GLU A 197 -26.65 -6.30 3.94
N ARG A 198 -27.12 -6.83 5.08
CA ARG A 198 -28.21 -7.80 5.19
C ARG A 198 -29.55 -7.14 5.55
N GLN A 199 -29.60 -5.81 5.58
CA GLN A 199 -30.73 -4.99 6.01
C GLN A 199 -31.15 -5.22 7.48
N LEU A 200 -30.23 -5.70 8.32
CA LEU A 200 -30.43 -5.94 9.74
C LEU A 200 -29.67 -4.90 10.57
N PHE A 201 -30.34 -4.39 11.60
CA PHE A 201 -29.75 -3.53 12.60
C PHE A 201 -30.45 -3.81 13.93
N THR A 202 -29.77 -4.63 14.74
CA THR A 202 -30.22 -5.09 16.06
C THR A 202 -31.69 -5.52 16.08
N ASP A 203 -32.45 -4.91 16.96
CA ASP A 203 -33.87 -5.06 17.21
C ASP A 203 -34.76 -4.22 16.28
N GLN A 204 -34.22 -3.15 15.72
CA GLN A 204 -34.96 -2.01 15.18
C GLN A 204 -35.54 -2.26 13.79
N ARG A 205 -34.78 -2.88 12.88
CA ARG A 205 -35.23 -3.21 11.51
C ARG A 205 -36.42 -4.18 11.47
N TRP A 206 -36.64 -4.96 12.52
CA TRP A 206 -37.80 -5.84 12.64
C TRP A 206 -39.11 -5.07 12.88
N VAL A 207 -39.03 -3.89 13.52
CA VAL A 207 -40.20 -3.06 13.84
C VAL A 207 -40.69 -2.23 12.65
N ASP A 208 -39.91 -2.07 11.59
CA ASP A 208 -40.38 -1.51 10.31
C ASP A 208 -41.55 -2.33 9.70
N GLN A 209 -41.72 -3.60 10.11
CA GLN A 209 -42.85 -4.44 9.71
C GLN A 209 -44.11 -4.27 10.58
N VAL A 210 -43.99 -3.69 11.78
CA VAL A 210 -45.11 -3.55 12.73
C VAL A 210 -46.33 -2.84 12.14
N PRO A 211 -46.20 -1.72 11.39
CA PRO A 211 -47.33 -1.05 10.74
C PRO A 211 -48.17 -1.93 9.80
N ALA A 212 -47.60 -3.02 9.29
CA ALA A 212 -48.27 -3.96 8.38
C ALA A 212 -48.77 -5.24 9.07
N LEU A 213 -48.23 -5.60 10.24
CA LEU A 213 -48.46 -6.90 10.88
C LEU A 213 -49.26 -6.84 12.19
N PHE A 214 -49.17 -5.76 12.96
CA PHE A 214 -49.71 -5.69 14.33
C PHE A 214 -50.48 -4.38 14.60
N GLY A 215 -51.36 -4.38 15.60
CA GLY A 215 -51.97 -3.15 16.10
C GLY A 215 -50.90 -2.20 16.64
N ASN A 216 -50.94 -0.93 16.23
CA ASN A 216 -49.97 0.07 16.64
C ASN A 216 -50.50 1.51 16.51
N HIS A 217 -49.80 2.43 17.18
CA HIS A 217 -49.88 3.86 16.98
C HIS A 217 -48.48 4.44 16.75
N VAL A 218 -48.31 5.25 15.70
CA VAL A 218 -47.09 6.01 15.45
C VAL A 218 -47.25 7.42 16.02
N LEU A 219 -46.61 7.67 17.16
CA LEU A 219 -46.64 8.96 17.84
C LEU A 219 -45.79 9.97 17.07
N ARG A 220 -46.42 11.08 16.65
CA ARG A 220 -45.83 12.11 15.77
C ARG A 220 -45.59 13.46 16.46
N ASP A 221 -45.55 13.48 17.78
CA ASP A 221 -45.28 14.68 18.56
C ASP A 221 -43.75 14.97 18.56
N PRO A 222 -43.30 16.18 18.15
CA PRO A 222 -41.88 16.52 18.08
C PRO A 222 -41.17 16.54 19.44
N GLY A 223 -41.90 16.65 20.56
CA GLY A 223 -41.36 16.63 21.93
C GLY A 223 -40.87 15.26 22.40
N PHE A 224 -41.27 14.17 21.72
CA PHE A 224 -40.82 12.81 22.02
C PHE A 224 -39.59 12.42 21.22
N ASN A 225 -38.62 11.77 21.85
CA ASN A 225 -37.44 11.20 21.17
C ASN A 225 -36.60 12.24 20.39
N VAL A 226 -36.33 13.37 21.04
CA VAL A 226 -35.44 14.42 20.50
C VAL A 226 -33.99 14.00 20.67
N ALA A 227 -33.20 14.05 19.60
CA ALA A 227 -31.82 13.55 19.58
C ALA A 227 -31.00 14.16 18.42
N TYR A 228 -29.74 13.76 18.31
CA TYR A 228 -28.81 14.27 17.29
C TYR A 228 -29.31 14.10 15.84
N TRP A 229 -30.17 13.12 15.56
CA TRP A 229 -30.72 12.88 14.21
C TRP A 229 -31.82 13.87 13.81
N ASN A 230 -32.60 14.44 14.73
CA ASN A 230 -33.80 15.24 14.43
C ASN A 230 -33.80 16.69 14.93
N LEU A 231 -32.79 17.14 15.67
CA LEU A 231 -32.65 18.55 16.07
C LEU A 231 -32.70 19.57 14.90
N HIS A 232 -32.46 19.14 13.66
CA HIS A 232 -32.59 19.97 12.46
C HIS A 232 -34.05 20.34 12.11
N GLU A 233 -35.02 19.50 12.48
CA GLU A 233 -36.47 19.77 12.37
C GLU A 233 -37.09 20.15 13.73
N ARG A 234 -36.41 19.82 14.84
CA ARG A 234 -36.86 20.01 16.22
C ARG A 234 -35.92 20.94 16.99
N GLY A 235 -35.73 22.14 16.46
CA GLY A 235 -34.95 23.18 17.13
C GLY A 235 -35.48 23.45 18.53
N LEU A 236 -34.57 23.51 19.51
CA LEU A 236 -34.94 23.73 20.91
C LEU A 236 -35.04 25.21 21.25
N THR A 237 -36.08 25.56 21.98
CA THR A 237 -36.24 26.87 22.64
C THR A 237 -36.52 26.66 24.13
N ALA A 238 -36.28 27.70 24.94
CA ALA A 238 -36.67 27.72 26.34
C ALA A 238 -37.46 29.00 26.63
N ASP A 239 -38.44 28.90 27.52
CA ASP A 239 -39.21 30.04 28.00
C ASP A 239 -38.54 30.72 29.21
N SER A 240 -39.26 31.65 29.86
CA SER A 240 -38.79 32.42 31.01
C SER A 240 -38.64 31.62 32.30
N ASP A 241 -39.41 30.55 32.44
CA ASP A 241 -39.43 29.64 33.58
C ASP A 241 -38.48 28.44 33.42
N GLY A 242 -37.95 28.26 32.20
CA GLY A 242 -36.93 27.27 31.87
C GLY A 242 -37.50 25.97 31.28
N THR A 243 -38.79 25.93 30.97
CA THR A 243 -39.40 24.83 30.23
C THR A 243 -38.82 24.81 28.82
N VAL A 244 -38.33 23.64 28.39
CA VAL A 244 -37.73 23.45 27.07
C VAL A 244 -38.80 22.93 26.10
N TYR A 245 -38.83 23.49 24.90
CA TYR A 245 -39.74 23.12 23.82
C TYR A 245 -38.95 22.56 22.63
N ALA A 246 -39.50 21.55 21.96
CA ALA A 246 -39.01 21.02 20.71
C ALA A 246 -39.99 21.43 19.59
N GLY A 247 -39.61 22.45 18.81
CA GLY A 247 -40.57 23.14 17.94
C GLY A 247 -41.67 23.82 18.76
N ALA A 248 -42.92 23.37 18.62
CA ALA A 248 -44.08 23.96 19.30
C ALA A 248 -44.59 23.14 20.50
N GLN A 249 -44.01 21.98 20.80
CA GLN A 249 -44.44 21.11 21.90
C GLN A 249 -43.41 21.10 23.03
N PRO A 250 -43.82 20.90 24.31
CA PRO A 250 -42.89 20.69 25.41
C PRO A 250 -41.97 19.50 25.13
N LEU A 251 -40.69 19.62 25.47
CA LEU A 251 -39.76 18.50 25.45
C LEU A 251 -40.24 17.44 26.45
N ARG A 252 -40.59 16.24 25.96
CA ARG A 252 -41.02 15.11 26.79
C ARG A 252 -39.82 14.31 27.27
N PHE A 253 -38.97 13.93 26.33
CA PHE A 253 -37.68 13.31 26.63
C PHE A 253 -36.63 13.61 25.57
N PHE A 254 -35.39 13.74 26.02
CA PHE A 254 -34.21 13.84 25.15
C PHE A 254 -33.44 12.53 25.22
N HIS A 255 -33.06 12.00 24.06
CA HIS A 255 -32.30 10.76 23.92
C HIS A 255 -30.85 11.13 23.61
N PHE A 256 -29.97 11.03 24.61
CA PHE A 256 -28.56 11.38 24.54
C PHE A 256 -27.72 10.27 23.87
N SER A 257 -28.26 9.69 22.79
CA SER A 257 -27.72 8.53 22.09
C SER A 257 -26.26 8.75 21.69
N GLY A 258 -25.35 8.02 22.35
CA GLY A 258 -23.90 8.11 22.12
C GLY A 258 -23.21 9.36 22.68
N TYR A 259 -23.85 10.12 23.57
CA TYR A 259 -23.20 11.18 24.37
C TYR A 259 -22.25 10.58 25.41
N ARG A 260 -21.19 11.32 25.78
CA ARG A 260 -20.22 10.92 26.80
C ARG A 260 -19.71 12.11 27.61
N PRO A 261 -19.77 12.08 28.96
CA PRO A 261 -19.31 13.18 29.82
C PRO A 261 -17.83 13.56 29.66
N GLU A 262 -16.97 12.63 29.26
CA GLU A 262 -15.55 12.84 28.98
C GLU A 262 -15.28 13.60 27.67
N THR A 263 -16.24 13.61 26.74
CA THR A 263 -16.20 14.39 25.49
C THR A 263 -17.39 15.35 25.41
N SER A 264 -17.58 16.16 26.44
CA SER A 264 -18.77 17.04 26.61
C SER A 264 -18.97 18.10 25.52
N TRP A 265 -17.99 18.29 24.63
CA TRP A 265 -18.10 19.13 23.42
C TRP A 265 -18.75 18.40 22.21
N LEU A 266 -18.98 17.08 22.29
CA LEU A 266 -19.69 16.30 21.29
C LEU A 266 -21.11 15.96 21.76
N LEU A 267 -22.11 16.17 20.89
CA LEU A 267 -23.47 15.72 21.15
C LEU A 267 -23.60 14.19 21.09
N SER A 268 -22.94 13.55 20.11
CA SER A 268 -22.99 12.10 19.92
C SER A 268 -21.75 11.59 19.17
N HIS A 269 -21.21 10.46 19.61
CA HIS A 269 -20.16 9.73 18.89
C HIS A 269 -20.65 9.06 17.59
N HIS A 270 -21.96 8.88 17.40
CA HIS A 270 -22.52 8.21 16.22
C HIS A 270 -22.49 9.04 14.93
N ALA A 271 -22.33 10.37 15.03
CA ALA A 271 -22.26 11.29 13.89
C ALA A 271 -21.10 12.29 14.02
N ALA A 272 -20.08 11.95 14.81
CA ALA A 272 -19.00 12.87 15.20
C ALA A 272 -18.07 13.29 14.05
N ASP A 273 -18.13 12.61 12.90
CA ASP A 273 -17.22 12.83 11.77
C ASP A 273 -17.81 13.80 10.72
N LYS A 274 -19.14 13.89 10.62
CA LYS A 274 -19.84 14.92 9.83
C LYS A 274 -21.08 15.44 10.58
N PRO A 275 -20.91 15.99 11.79
CA PRO A 275 -22.04 16.30 12.67
C PRO A 275 -23.03 17.27 12.03
N ARG A 276 -24.31 16.91 12.03
CA ARG A 276 -25.38 17.83 11.60
C ARG A 276 -25.54 19.02 12.55
N VAL A 277 -25.28 18.80 13.84
CA VAL A 277 -25.44 19.72 14.97
C VAL A 277 -24.10 19.90 15.68
N LEU A 278 -23.62 21.14 15.81
CA LEU A 278 -22.43 21.50 16.59
C LEU A 278 -22.87 22.14 17.93
N LEU A 279 -22.27 21.74 19.05
CA LEU A 279 -22.60 22.31 20.36
C LEU A 279 -22.11 23.75 20.51
N SER A 280 -21.09 24.14 19.75
CA SER A 280 -20.64 25.53 19.58
C SER A 280 -21.70 26.43 18.93
N GLU A 281 -22.55 25.89 18.04
CA GLU A 281 -23.63 26.59 17.37
C GLU A 281 -24.98 26.51 18.11
N HIS A 282 -25.13 25.58 19.06
CA HIS A 282 -26.39 25.29 19.75
C HIS A 282 -26.28 25.36 21.30
N PRO A 283 -26.21 26.56 21.91
CA PRO A 283 -25.97 26.73 23.35
C PRO A 283 -26.98 26.05 24.29
N LEU A 284 -28.25 25.94 23.90
CA LEU A 284 -29.28 25.26 24.71
C LEU A 284 -29.08 23.74 24.72
N VAL A 285 -28.70 23.15 23.57
CA VAL A 285 -28.34 21.73 23.48
C VAL A 285 -27.07 21.46 24.29
N ARG A 286 -26.06 22.35 24.17
CA ARG A 286 -24.84 22.32 25.00
C ARG A 286 -25.16 22.33 26.50
N LYS A 287 -26.10 23.17 26.93
CA LYS A 287 -26.57 23.22 28.33
C LYS A 287 -27.24 21.90 28.78
N LEU A 288 -28.08 21.29 27.93
CA LEU A 288 -28.67 19.98 28.24
C LEU A 288 -27.59 18.89 28.39
N CYS A 289 -26.63 18.82 27.48
CA CYS A 289 -25.49 17.88 27.56
C CYS A 289 -24.68 18.07 28.86
N VAL A 290 -24.38 19.32 29.25
CA VAL A 290 -23.67 19.63 30.50
C VAL A 290 -24.46 19.17 31.73
N ASN A 291 -25.78 19.44 31.78
CA ASN A 291 -26.65 19.01 32.87
C ASN A 291 -26.73 17.48 32.97
N TYR A 292 -26.99 16.80 31.86
CA TYR A 292 -27.06 15.33 31.81
C TYR A 292 -25.72 14.69 32.18
N GLY A 293 -24.60 15.26 31.72
CA GLY A 293 -23.25 14.84 32.11
C GLY A 293 -22.90 15.09 33.59
N ALA A 294 -23.59 16.01 34.27
CA ALA A 294 -23.51 16.16 35.73
C ALA A 294 -24.36 15.11 36.45
N ALA A 295 -25.58 14.86 35.98
CA ALA A 295 -26.48 13.84 36.52
C ALA A 295 -25.87 12.41 36.43
N LEU A 296 -25.19 12.09 35.31
CA LEU A 296 -24.45 10.83 35.16
C LEU A 296 -23.36 10.67 36.23
N ARG A 297 -22.55 11.71 36.47
CA ARG A 297 -21.50 11.68 37.51
C ARG A 297 -22.08 11.53 38.92
N GLU A 298 -23.20 12.21 39.21
CA GLU A 298 -23.94 12.04 40.47
C GLU A 298 -24.51 10.62 40.63
N ALA A 299 -24.89 9.96 39.53
CA ALA A 299 -25.34 8.57 39.49
C ALA A 299 -24.19 7.54 39.48
N GLY A 300 -22.94 7.96 39.70
CA GLY A 300 -21.79 7.06 39.81
C GLY A 300 -21.12 6.68 38.47
N TYR A 301 -21.30 7.48 37.42
CA TYR A 301 -20.54 7.32 36.16
C TYR A 301 -19.03 7.48 36.44
N ALA A 302 -18.27 6.44 36.08
CA ALA A 302 -16.81 6.40 36.21
C ALA A 302 -16.11 7.39 35.26
N GLU A 303 -14.77 7.44 35.25
CA GLU A 303 -14.05 8.32 34.32
C GLU A 303 -14.30 7.98 32.84
N SER A 304 -14.65 6.71 32.54
CA SER A 304 -15.11 6.29 31.21
C SER A 304 -16.00 5.03 31.28
N LEU A 305 -16.78 4.76 30.22
CA LEU A 305 -17.52 3.51 30.05
C LEU A 305 -16.64 2.25 29.96
N ALA A 306 -15.34 2.39 29.72
CA ALA A 306 -14.38 1.28 29.64
C ALA A 306 -13.86 0.86 31.02
N ALA A 307 -13.93 1.74 32.02
CA ALA A 307 -13.48 1.46 33.39
C ALA A 307 -14.29 0.34 34.08
N ILE A 308 -15.49 0.05 33.59
CA ILE A 308 -16.32 -1.09 34.00
C ILE A 308 -16.45 -2.01 32.78
N PRO A 309 -15.71 -3.14 32.71
CA PRO A 309 -15.77 -4.02 31.55
C PRO A 309 -17.09 -4.81 31.51
N TYR A 310 -17.64 -4.98 30.31
CA TYR A 310 -18.80 -5.83 30.05
C TYR A 310 -18.45 -7.31 30.27
N GLY A 311 -19.22 -8.02 31.10
CA GLY A 311 -18.89 -9.36 31.60
C GLY A 311 -18.75 -10.46 30.54
N PHE A 312 -19.29 -10.26 29.33
CA PHE A 312 -19.17 -11.22 28.20
C PHE A 312 -18.30 -10.68 27.05
N ALA A 313 -17.47 -9.65 27.28
CA ALA A 313 -16.54 -9.13 26.28
C ALA A 313 -15.37 -10.09 25.98
N THR A 314 -14.87 -10.77 27.01
CA THR A 314 -13.71 -11.66 26.99
C THR A 314 -14.11 -13.11 27.25
N PHE A 315 -13.20 -14.04 26.95
CA PHE A 315 -13.22 -15.38 27.52
C PHE A 315 -12.96 -15.33 29.04
N PRO A 316 -13.31 -16.39 29.80
CA PRO A 316 -13.09 -16.44 31.25
C PRO A 316 -11.63 -16.34 31.73
N ASP A 317 -10.64 -16.39 30.83
CA ASP A 317 -9.21 -16.17 31.11
C ASP A 317 -8.72 -14.75 30.73
N GLY A 318 -9.60 -13.87 30.26
CA GLY A 318 -9.31 -12.47 29.93
C GLY A 318 -9.07 -12.18 28.44
N GLU A 319 -8.91 -13.20 27.59
CA GLU A 319 -8.70 -13.01 26.15
C GLU A 319 -9.93 -12.37 25.47
N PRO A 320 -9.80 -11.33 24.63
CA PRO A 320 -10.93 -10.73 23.93
C PRO A 320 -11.65 -11.67 22.94
N ILE A 321 -12.99 -11.61 22.88
CA ILE A 321 -13.78 -12.34 21.87
C ILE A 321 -14.07 -11.38 20.70
N SER A 322 -13.30 -11.50 19.62
CA SER A 322 -13.39 -10.63 18.43
C SER A 322 -14.71 -10.76 17.67
N ALA A 323 -15.09 -9.72 16.92
CA ALA A 323 -16.31 -9.72 16.10
C ALA A 323 -16.37 -10.90 15.12
N SER A 324 -15.25 -11.23 14.45
CA SER A 324 -15.15 -12.40 13.56
C SER A 324 -15.37 -13.72 14.30
N THR A 325 -14.92 -13.83 15.55
CA THR A 325 -15.20 -15.00 16.41
C THR A 325 -16.69 -15.12 16.73
N ARG A 326 -17.34 -14.02 17.11
CA ARG A 326 -18.79 -13.98 17.42
C ARG A 326 -19.64 -14.36 16.20
N ALA A 327 -19.33 -13.76 15.05
CA ALA A 327 -20.00 -14.03 13.78
C ALA A 327 -19.85 -15.51 13.35
N LEU A 328 -18.63 -16.04 13.40
CA LEU A 328 -18.34 -17.43 13.04
C LEU A 328 -19.02 -18.44 13.99
N PHE A 329 -19.02 -18.17 15.30
CA PHE A 329 -19.77 -18.97 16.28
C PHE A 329 -21.27 -18.98 15.96
N ARG A 330 -21.86 -17.80 15.72
CA ARG A 330 -23.26 -17.61 15.38
C ARG A 330 -23.67 -18.37 14.12
N GLU A 331 -22.86 -18.30 13.06
CA GLU A 331 -23.08 -19.08 11.83
C GLU A 331 -23.05 -20.59 12.11
N GLY A 332 -22.11 -21.04 12.95
CA GLY A 332 -22.02 -22.42 13.40
C GLY A 332 -23.27 -22.88 14.17
N TRP A 333 -23.78 -22.07 15.09
CA TRP A 333 -24.98 -22.35 15.88
C TRP A 333 -26.23 -22.43 14.99
N ILE A 334 -26.49 -21.42 14.14
CA ILE A 334 -27.64 -21.41 13.21
C ILE A 334 -27.58 -22.61 12.25
N ARG A 335 -26.39 -22.96 11.75
CA ARG A 335 -26.20 -24.14 10.90
C ARG A 335 -26.50 -25.44 11.65
N ALA A 336 -26.10 -25.56 12.91
CA ALA A 336 -26.31 -26.75 13.71
C ALA A 336 -27.81 -26.98 13.98
N GLU A 337 -28.54 -25.96 14.43
CA GLU A 337 -29.99 -26.06 14.66
C GLU A 337 -30.75 -26.41 13.38
N ARG A 338 -30.39 -25.81 12.23
CA ARG A 338 -31.00 -26.14 10.92
C ARG A 338 -30.76 -27.57 10.44
N LYS A 339 -29.81 -28.29 11.06
CA LYS A 339 -29.42 -29.66 10.69
C LYS A 339 -29.70 -30.69 11.77
N ASP A 340 -30.23 -30.28 12.92
CA ASP A 340 -30.32 -31.12 14.12
C ASP A 340 -28.94 -31.70 14.56
N GLU A 341 -27.88 -30.91 14.32
CA GLU A 341 -26.50 -31.20 14.74
C GLU A 341 -26.21 -30.52 16.11
N GLN A 342 -25.20 -30.99 16.86
CA GLN A 342 -24.78 -30.29 18.08
C GLN A 342 -24.18 -28.92 17.74
N PRO A 343 -24.60 -27.83 18.43
CA PRO A 343 -24.03 -26.50 18.22
C PRO A 343 -22.56 -26.43 18.67
N PRO A 344 -21.76 -25.48 18.14
CA PRO A 344 -20.41 -25.24 18.63
C PRO A 344 -20.42 -24.92 20.14
N PRO A 345 -19.35 -25.25 20.90
CA PRO A 345 -19.24 -24.86 22.31
C PRO A 345 -19.28 -23.33 22.47
N HIS A 346 -20.05 -22.83 23.43
CA HIS A 346 -20.11 -21.40 23.76
C HIS A 346 -18.92 -20.99 24.65
N ALA A 347 -18.59 -19.70 24.70
CA ALA A 347 -17.41 -19.22 25.43
C ALA A 347 -17.52 -19.40 26.96
N PHE A 348 -18.74 -19.31 27.49
CA PHE A 348 -19.02 -19.27 28.94
C PHE A 348 -19.38 -20.64 29.51
N GLY A 349 -18.77 -21.70 28.97
CA GLY A 349 -18.92 -23.07 29.49
C GLY A 349 -18.02 -23.37 30.70
N PRO A 350 -18.25 -24.50 31.40
CA PRO A 350 -17.38 -24.94 32.51
C PRO A 350 -15.94 -25.29 32.06
N ASP A 351 -15.69 -25.33 30.76
CA ASP A 351 -14.35 -25.51 30.17
C ASP A 351 -13.60 -24.19 29.95
N GLY A 352 -14.19 -23.04 30.26
CA GLY A 352 -13.59 -21.72 30.04
C GLY A 352 -13.43 -21.34 28.56
N GLY A 353 -14.24 -21.92 27.67
CA GLY A 353 -14.21 -21.61 26.23
C GLY A 353 -13.08 -22.28 25.45
N ARG A 354 -12.35 -23.22 26.07
CA ARG A 354 -11.29 -24.01 25.39
C ARG A 354 -11.84 -24.78 24.18
N GLY A 355 -13.03 -25.36 24.29
CA GLY A 355 -13.71 -26.05 23.20
C GLY A 355 -14.05 -25.13 22.03
N LEU A 356 -14.41 -23.87 22.30
CA LEU A 356 -14.62 -22.86 21.26
C LEU A 356 -13.30 -22.52 20.56
N ARG A 357 -12.20 -22.27 21.28
CA ARG A 357 -10.90 -22.00 20.65
C ARG A 357 -10.43 -23.17 19.78
N GLN A 358 -10.51 -24.40 20.26
CA GLN A 358 -10.16 -25.59 19.47
C GLN A 358 -11.01 -25.72 18.20
N TRP A 359 -12.28 -25.31 18.26
CA TRP A 359 -13.15 -25.23 17.09
C TRP A 359 -12.73 -24.10 16.12
N LEU A 360 -12.26 -22.95 16.61
CA LEU A 360 -11.80 -21.82 15.77
C LEU A 360 -10.48 -22.09 15.02
N ILE A 361 -9.53 -22.80 15.64
CA ILE A 361 -8.23 -23.17 15.03
C ILE A 361 -8.20 -24.57 14.38
N SER A 362 -9.33 -25.28 14.33
CA SER A 362 -9.46 -26.42 13.41
C SER A 362 -9.96 -25.96 12.03
N PRO A 363 -9.67 -26.70 10.95
CA PRO A 363 -10.25 -26.45 9.63
C PRO A 363 -11.73 -26.83 9.59
N ALA A 364 -12.54 -26.11 8.80
CA ALA A 364 -13.95 -26.47 8.58
C ALA A 364 -14.16 -27.60 7.56
N ASP A 365 -13.18 -27.80 6.68
CA ASP A 365 -13.24 -28.67 5.52
C ASP A 365 -11.82 -29.08 5.07
N ASN A 366 -11.75 -29.99 4.09
CA ASN A 366 -10.49 -30.52 3.58
C ASN A 366 -9.65 -29.48 2.81
N ALA A 367 -10.26 -28.41 2.28
CA ALA A 367 -9.53 -27.38 1.52
C ALA A 367 -8.77 -26.45 2.46
N GLN A 368 -9.39 -26.03 3.57
CA GLN A 368 -8.71 -25.33 4.66
C GLN A 368 -7.57 -26.18 5.24
N ALA A 369 -7.84 -27.47 5.50
CA ALA A 369 -6.83 -28.40 6.00
C ALA A 369 -5.62 -28.53 5.04
N ALA A 370 -5.87 -28.68 3.73
CA ALA A 370 -4.82 -28.79 2.71
C ALA A 370 -4.01 -27.50 2.54
N ALA A 371 -4.65 -26.34 2.68
CA ALA A 371 -3.99 -25.04 2.63
C ALA A 371 -3.08 -24.78 3.86
N GLY A 372 -3.30 -25.48 4.98
CA GLY A 372 -2.70 -25.15 6.27
C GLY A 372 -3.39 -23.96 6.94
N LEU A 373 -4.71 -23.82 6.76
CA LEU A 373 -5.55 -22.77 7.31
C LEU A 373 -6.61 -23.34 8.26
N HIS A 374 -7.15 -22.48 9.12
CA HIS A 374 -8.24 -22.80 10.04
C HIS A 374 -9.41 -21.81 9.90
N ARG A 375 -10.56 -22.11 10.52
CA ARG A 375 -11.80 -21.32 10.39
C ARG A 375 -11.57 -19.83 10.62
N LEU A 376 -10.84 -19.47 11.68
CA LEU A 376 -10.57 -18.06 12.01
C LEU A 376 -9.75 -17.32 10.94
N ALA A 377 -8.68 -17.93 10.40
CA ALA A 377 -7.88 -17.32 9.32
C ALA A 377 -8.72 -17.06 8.05
N LEU A 378 -9.56 -18.03 7.66
CA LEU A 378 -10.45 -17.83 6.51
C LEU A 378 -11.58 -16.83 6.80
N SER A 379 -12.02 -16.70 8.06
CA SER A 379 -13.01 -15.70 8.47
C SER A 379 -12.47 -14.27 8.31
N VAL A 380 -11.19 -14.04 8.63
CA VAL A 380 -10.53 -12.74 8.43
C VAL A 380 -10.53 -12.35 6.95
N TRP A 381 -10.15 -13.28 6.07
CA TRP A 381 -10.22 -13.09 4.62
C TRP A 381 -11.64 -12.74 4.14
N ARG A 382 -12.66 -13.48 4.59
CA ARG A 382 -14.07 -13.21 4.22
C ARG A 382 -14.57 -11.84 4.66
N SER A 383 -14.05 -11.30 5.76
CA SER A 383 -14.43 -9.97 6.25
C SER A 383 -13.73 -8.81 5.55
N ARG A 384 -12.74 -9.07 4.68
CA ARG A 384 -11.83 -8.06 4.13
C ARG A 384 -11.71 -8.13 2.61
N VAL A 385 -12.21 -7.09 1.94
CA VAL A 385 -12.20 -6.97 0.48
C VAL A 385 -10.77 -6.86 -0.04
N ASP A 386 -9.89 -6.13 0.64
CA ASP A 386 -8.47 -6.02 0.32
C ASP A 386 -7.76 -7.39 0.31
N LEU A 387 -8.07 -8.25 1.28
CA LEU A 387 -7.54 -9.63 1.32
C LEU A 387 -8.16 -10.54 0.27
N GLN A 388 -9.43 -10.31 -0.11
CA GLN A 388 -10.07 -11.00 -1.23
C GLN A 388 -9.50 -10.59 -2.58
N THR A 389 -9.10 -9.33 -2.75
CA THR A 389 -8.40 -8.84 -3.96
C THR A 389 -6.96 -9.31 -4.01
N ALA A 390 -6.21 -9.23 -2.90
CA ALA A 390 -4.81 -9.65 -2.82
C ALA A 390 -4.63 -11.18 -2.88
N PHE A 391 -5.57 -11.93 -2.29
CA PHE A 391 -5.51 -13.39 -2.20
C PHE A 391 -6.84 -14.05 -2.65
N PRO A 392 -7.27 -13.95 -3.93
CA PRO A 392 -8.59 -14.44 -4.36
C PRO A 392 -8.85 -15.93 -4.09
N GLN A 393 -7.79 -16.74 -3.98
CA GLN A 393 -7.88 -18.16 -3.66
C GLN A 393 -7.02 -18.54 -2.43
N PRO A 394 -7.45 -18.16 -1.22
CA PRO A 394 -6.65 -18.34 0.00
C PRO A 394 -6.47 -19.82 0.39
N THR A 395 -7.35 -20.71 -0.07
CA THR A 395 -7.26 -22.16 0.18
C THR A 395 -6.58 -22.94 -0.95
N SER A 396 -6.08 -22.26 -1.99
CA SER A 396 -5.38 -22.91 -3.12
C SER A 396 -4.26 -22.03 -3.67
N ALA A 397 -4.48 -21.26 -4.74
CA ALA A 397 -3.41 -20.62 -5.50
C ALA A 397 -2.61 -19.59 -4.68
N ASN A 398 -3.27 -18.87 -3.77
CA ASN A 398 -2.65 -17.89 -2.88
C ASN A 398 -2.40 -18.44 -1.47
N ALA A 399 -2.51 -19.76 -1.24
CA ALA A 399 -2.44 -20.32 0.11
C ALA A 399 -1.11 -20.04 0.82
N ALA A 400 0.02 -20.10 0.10
CA ALA A 400 1.32 -19.78 0.69
C ALA A 400 1.47 -18.28 0.99
N GLU A 401 1.02 -17.42 0.08
CA GLU A 401 1.09 -15.95 0.19
C GLU A 401 0.18 -15.43 1.30
N PHE A 402 -1.06 -15.90 1.36
CA PHE A 402 -2.01 -15.57 2.42
C PHE A 402 -1.59 -16.15 3.78
N ARG A 403 -0.92 -17.30 3.81
CA ARG A 403 -0.28 -17.80 5.05
C ARG A 403 0.90 -16.94 5.47
N GLY A 404 1.69 -16.43 4.52
CA GLY A 404 2.71 -15.44 4.75
C GLY A 404 2.12 -14.18 5.39
N TRP A 405 1.07 -13.60 4.79
CA TRP A 405 0.33 -12.47 5.36
C TRP A 405 -0.22 -12.76 6.77
N CYS A 406 -0.92 -13.88 6.96
CA CYS A 406 -1.44 -14.32 8.27
C CYS A 406 -0.35 -14.47 9.34
N SER A 407 0.91 -14.71 8.92
CA SER A 407 2.05 -14.86 9.84
C SER A 407 2.79 -13.58 10.17
N THR A 408 2.61 -12.55 9.35
CA THR A 408 3.29 -11.26 9.48
C THR A 408 2.25 -10.19 9.76
N SER A 409 1.72 -9.57 8.72
CA SER A 409 0.77 -8.46 8.80
C SER A 409 -0.50 -8.84 9.57
N GLY A 410 -1.04 -10.05 9.36
CA GLY A 410 -2.23 -10.52 10.07
C GLY A 410 -2.09 -10.60 11.59
N LEU A 411 -0.87 -10.81 12.13
CA LEU A 411 -0.59 -10.72 13.56
C LEU A 411 -0.33 -9.27 13.99
N ARG A 412 0.47 -8.51 13.23
CA ARG A 412 0.77 -7.09 13.53
C ARG A 412 -0.50 -6.23 13.58
N GLU A 413 -1.45 -6.49 12.68
CA GLU A 413 -2.74 -5.81 12.57
C GLU A 413 -3.77 -6.28 13.62
N ASN A 414 -3.41 -7.23 14.51
CA ASN A 414 -4.33 -7.93 15.42
C ASN A 414 -5.54 -8.58 14.72
N ALA A 415 -5.45 -8.85 13.41
CA ALA A 415 -6.50 -9.52 12.65
C ALA A 415 -6.60 -11.01 13.04
N LEU A 416 -5.47 -11.61 13.41
CA LEU A 416 -5.39 -12.91 14.07
C LEU A 416 -4.67 -12.76 15.43
N PRO A 417 -5.17 -13.41 16.50
CA PRO A 417 -4.48 -13.44 17.78
C PRO A 417 -3.24 -14.34 17.72
N ALA A 418 -2.27 -14.10 18.61
CA ALA A 418 -0.97 -14.79 18.59
C ALA A 418 -1.07 -16.34 18.68
N TRP A 419 -2.16 -16.88 19.22
CA TRP A 419 -2.42 -18.33 19.26
C TRP A 419 -2.85 -18.93 17.90
N ALA A 420 -2.70 -18.19 16.78
CA ALA A 420 -3.13 -18.56 15.42
C ALA A 420 -2.11 -18.22 14.27
N ALA A 421 -0.79 -18.23 14.53
CA ALA A 421 0.31 -17.78 13.63
C ALA A 421 0.90 -18.79 12.59
N LEU A 422 1.70 -18.34 11.57
CA LEU A 422 2.25 -19.12 10.40
C LEU A 422 3.75 -18.75 9.96
N GLY A 423 4.16 -18.55 8.67
CA GLY A 423 5.55 -18.06 8.26
C GLY A 423 5.84 -17.66 6.77
N ALA A 424 7.01 -17.00 6.43
CA ALA A 424 7.34 -16.34 5.09
C ALA A 424 8.87 -16.07 4.69
N ALA A 425 9.24 -15.67 3.42
CA ALA A 425 10.57 -15.14 2.89
C ALA A 425 10.69 -14.64 1.36
N GLY A 426 11.70 -13.80 0.92
CA GLY A 426 12.11 -13.42 -0.52
C GLY A 426 13.15 -12.24 -0.79
N GLU A 427 13.87 -12.11 -1.97
CA GLU A 427 15.15 -11.29 -2.27
C GLU A 427 15.21 -10.23 -3.47
N THR A 428 16.27 -9.35 -3.59
CA THR A 428 16.36 -8.02 -4.35
C THR A 428 17.75 -7.53 -4.99
N ASP A 429 17.88 -6.28 -5.52
CA ASP A 429 18.95 -5.70 -6.44
C ASP A 429 20.08 -4.73 -5.86
N ARG A 430 21.26 -4.63 -6.51
CA ARG A 430 22.55 -4.04 -6.02
C ARG A 430 22.91 -2.56 -6.41
N PRO A 431 23.87 -1.88 -5.72
CA PRO A 431 24.32 -0.48 -5.97
C PRO A 431 25.58 -0.29 -6.87
N VAL A 432 25.77 0.94 -7.36
CA VAL A 432 26.96 1.38 -8.14
C VAL A 432 28.00 2.08 -7.24
N ASN A 433 29.29 1.75 -7.37
CA ASN A 433 30.38 2.30 -6.56
C ASN A 433 30.84 3.71 -6.98
N THR A 434 30.00 4.73 -6.73
CA THR A 434 30.29 6.15 -6.91
C THR A 434 29.83 6.93 -5.69
N PHE A 435 30.57 7.97 -5.25
CA PHE A 435 30.12 8.80 -4.12
C PHE A 435 28.93 9.68 -4.52
N GLY A 436 27.79 9.44 -3.87
CA GLY A 436 26.54 10.16 -4.03
C GLY A 436 25.50 9.58 -3.07
N VAL A 437 24.28 10.15 -3.05
CA VAL A 437 23.23 9.78 -2.09
C VAL A 437 21.88 9.57 -2.77
N ASN A 438 21.19 8.48 -2.43
CA ASN A 438 19.77 8.33 -2.69
C ASN A 438 19.01 8.96 -1.51
N LEU A 439 18.23 10.02 -1.74
CA LEU A 439 17.32 10.58 -0.73
C LEU A 439 15.90 10.10 -1.03
N ALA A 440 15.33 9.28 -0.15
CA ALA A 440 14.00 8.72 -0.32
C ALA A 440 13.01 9.25 0.73
N GLY A 441 11.77 9.53 0.33
CA GLY A 441 10.71 9.95 1.25
C GLY A 441 9.63 10.80 0.58
N TYR A 442 8.76 11.41 1.40
CA TYR A 442 7.61 12.20 0.94
C TYR A 442 7.99 13.63 0.53
N LEU A 443 9.00 13.76 -0.35
CA LEU A 443 9.63 15.04 -0.71
C LEU A 443 8.65 16.05 -1.38
N THR A 444 7.57 15.56 -2.00
CA THR A 444 6.50 16.37 -2.62
C THR A 444 5.30 16.64 -1.69
N ALA A 445 5.28 16.06 -0.48
CA ALA A 445 4.16 16.17 0.46
C ALA A 445 4.31 17.36 1.44
N GLN A 446 3.19 18.03 1.75
CA GLN A 446 3.12 19.06 2.80
C GLN A 446 3.04 18.47 4.22
N LEU A 447 3.96 17.55 4.53
CA LEU A 447 4.10 16.90 5.85
C LEU A 447 5.35 17.42 6.56
N GLY A 448 5.38 17.39 7.90
CA GLY A 448 6.56 17.79 8.69
C GLY A 448 7.82 16.98 8.35
N VAL A 449 7.67 15.67 8.16
CA VAL A 449 8.74 14.77 7.69
C VAL A 449 9.15 15.10 6.24
N GLY A 450 8.19 15.48 5.38
CA GLY A 450 8.47 15.93 4.01
C GLY A 450 9.24 17.26 3.96
N GLU A 451 8.93 18.21 4.84
CA GLU A 451 9.70 19.46 4.97
C GLU A 451 11.11 19.20 5.53
N MET A 452 11.25 18.28 6.48
CA MET A 452 12.57 17.84 6.95
C MET A 452 13.38 17.20 5.82
N GLY A 453 12.76 16.34 5.01
CA GLY A 453 13.39 15.77 3.80
C GLY A 453 13.84 16.83 2.80
N ARG A 454 13.03 17.88 2.56
CA ARG A 454 13.41 19.03 1.72
C ARG A 454 14.55 19.86 2.31
N ILE A 455 14.55 20.08 3.63
CA ILE A 455 15.63 20.79 4.34
C ILE A 455 16.95 20.00 4.25
N VAL A 456 16.90 18.67 4.38
CA VAL A 456 18.08 17.80 4.21
C VAL A 456 18.54 17.79 2.75
N HIS A 457 17.64 17.75 1.77
CA HIS A 457 17.99 17.91 0.35
C HIS A 457 18.72 19.23 0.08
N GLU A 458 18.21 20.36 0.60
CA GLU A 458 18.84 21.68 0.47
C GLU A 458 20.24 21.72 1.11
N ALA A 459 20.46 21.00 2.21
CA ALA A 459 21.77 20.86 2.85
C ALA A 459 22.74 19.95 2.07
N ILE A 460 22.27 18.87 1.43
CA ILE A 460 23.08 17.99 0.56
C ILE A 460 23.49 18.74 -0.73
N ASP A 461 22.55 19.44 -1.35
CA ASP A 461 22.79 20.24 -2.56
C ASP A 461 23.75 21.41 -2.27
N SER A 462 23.52 22.15 -1.18
CA SER A 462 24.43 23.21 -0.69
C SER A 462 25.80 22.67 -0.27
N ALA A 463 25.90 21.40 0.11
CA ALA A 463 27.18 20.74 0.36
C ALA A 463 27.94 20.39 -0.93
N GLY A 464 27.28 20.31 -2.09
CA GLY A 464 27.85 19.92 -3.38
C GLY A 464 28.09 18.40 -3.49
N ILE A 465 27.04 17.61 -3.24
CA ILE A 465 27.05 16.14 -3.32
C ILE A 465 25.92 15.72 -4.28
N ASP A 466 26.21 14.79 -5.20
CA ASP A 466 25.21 14.28 -6.13
C ASP A 466 24.09 13.53 -5.39
N VAL A 467 22.84 13.95 -5.63
CA VAL A 467 21.65 13.39 -4.99
C VAL A 467 20.63 12.90 -6.01
N ILE A 468 20.12 11.69 -5.81
CA ILE A 468 18.94 11.18 -6.51
C ILE A 468 17.77 11.16 -5.53
N SER A 469 16.70 11.86 -5.90
CA SER A 469 15.47 11.91 -5.14
C SER A 469 14.53 10.77 -5.55
N VAL A 470 14.32 9.82 -4.65
CA VAL A 470 13.38 8.70 -4.80
C VAL A 470 12.06 9.12 -4.14
N VAL A 471 11.15 9.65 -4.96
CA VAL A 471 9.89 10.23 -4.46
C VAL A 471 8.83 9.13 -4.31
N GLU A 472 8.40 8.89 -3.08
CA GLU A 472 7.29 7.98 -2.78
C GLU A 472 5.94 8.70 -3.01
N GLU A 473 5.30 8.42 -4.15
CA GLU A 473 4.00 8.99 -4.55
C GLU A 473 2.86 7.96 -4.60
N GLN A 474 3.14 6.66 -4.40
CA GLN A 474 2.14 5.57 -4.48
C GLN A 474 1.42 5.35 -3.15
N ALA A 475 2.11 5.57 -2.02
CA ALA A 475 1.56 5.39 -0.68
C ALA A 475 0.63 6.53 -0.17
N LEU A 476 0.47 7.63 -0.93
CA LEU A 476 -0.22 8.84 -0.46
C LEU A 476 -1.48 9.20 -1.28
N LEU A 477 -2.64 9.22 -0.61
CA LEU A 477 -3.94 9.62 -1.19
C LEU A 477 -4.09 11.13 -1.48
N ASN A 478 -3.16 12.00 -1.03
CA ASN A 478 -3.24 13.45 -1.22
C ASN A 478 -2.09 13.95 -2.10
N ARG A 479 -2.38 14.22 -3.38
CA ARG A 479 -1.43 14.88 -4.29
C ARG A 479 -1.34 16.38 -3.97
N THR A 480 -0.26 16.80 -3.30
CA THR A 480 0.09 18.23 -3.17
C THR A 480 1.07 18.60 -4.26
N GLY A 481 0.68 19.51 -5.17
CA GLY A 481 1.49 19.95 -6.31
C GLY A 481 2.67 20.86 -5.93
N VAL A 482 3.61 20.32 -5.15
CA VAL A 482 4.89 20.96 -4.84
C VAL A 482 5.94 20.41 -5.80
N ASP A 483 6.48 21.27 -6.67
CA ASP A 483 7.60 20.88 -7.55
C ASP A 483 8.87 20.66 -6.73
N HIS A 484 9.35 19.41 -6.70
CA HIS A 484 10.67 19.07 -6.17
C HIS A 484 11.76 19.32 -7.22
N ALA A 485 12.76 20.13 -6.86
CA ALA A 485 13.92 20.44 -7.68
C ALA A 485 15.08 19.48 -7.38
N GLY A 486 15.44 18.64 -8.35
CA GLY A 486 16.55 17.68 -8.24
C GLY A 486 16.46 16.54 -9.27
N LYS A 487 17.53 15.74 -9.42
CA LYS A 487 17.53 14.52 -10.27
C LYS A 487 16.60 13.48 -9.62
N ARG A 488 15.58 13.01 -10.34
CA ARG A 488 14.69 11.91 -9.91
C ARG A 488 15.07 10.62 -10.63
N GLY A 489 15.02 9.48 -9.95
CA GLY A 489 15.46 8.19 -10.51
C GLY A 489 15.28 7.02 -9.55
N ARG A 490 15.77 5.84 -9.95
CA ARG A 490 15.92 4.68 -9.06
C ARG A 490 17.16 4.84 -8.16
N PRO A 491 17.29 4.07 -7.06
CA PRO A 491 18.48 4.14 -6.19
C PRO A 491 19.76 3.66 -6.91
N GLU A 492 20.61 4.58 -7.36
CA GLU A 492 21.88 4.27 -8.05
C GLU A 492 23.05 4.16 -7.05
N PHE A 493 23.06 5.00 -6.00
CA PHE A 493 24.24 5.23 -5.17
C PHE A 493 24.41 4.24 -4.00
N PRO A 494 25.62 4.13 -3.41
CA PRO A 494 25.92 3.30 -2.25
C PRO A 494 25.24 3.71 -0.95
N ILE A 495 24.89 4.99 -0.80
CA ILE A 495 24.34 5.58 0.42
C ILE A 495 22.87 5.93 0.22
N SER A 496 22.02 5.51 1.13
CA SER A 496 20.59 5.85 1.12
C SER A 496 20.21 6.58 2.39
N VAL A 497 19.69 7.81 2.28
CA VAL A 497 19.08 8.56 3.38
C VAL A 497 17.57 8.46 3.24
N LEU A 498 16.92 7.88 4.24
CA LEU A 498 15.49 7.60 4.26
C LEU A 498 14.77 8.62 5.15
N ALA A 499 14.23 9.66 4.52
CA ALA A 499 13.44 10.73 5.15
C ALA A 499 11.99 10.27 5.42
N VAL A 500 11.88 9.20 6.21
CA VAL A 500 10.63 8.64 6.76
C VAL A 500 10.88 8.17 8.19
N ASN A 501 9.84 8.17 9.03
CA ASN A 501 9.98 7.66 10.40
C ASN A 501 10.07 6.13 10.43
N ALA A 502 10.51 5.58 11.58
CA ALA A 502 10.73 4.15 11.77
C ALA A 502 9.50 3.27 11.48
N ASP A 503 8.28 3.77 11.74
CA ASP A 503 7.00 3.10 11.45
C ASP A 503 6.69 2.97 9.94
N GLN A 504 7.34 3.80 9.12
CA GLN A 504 7.14 3.87 7.66
C GLN A 504 8.27 3.20 6.87
N LEU A 505 9.31 2.72 7.57
CA LEU A 505 10.49 2.12 6.96
C LEU A 505 10.17 0.82 6.19
N ASP A 506 9.41 -0.10 6.80
CA ASP A 506 8.93 -1.32 6.13
C ASP A 506 8.15 -0.99 4.84
N VAL A 507 7.38 0.11 4.84
CA VAL A 507 6.55 0.51 3.70
C VAL A 507 7.42 0.99 2.54
N ILE A 508 8.36 1.91 2.78
CA ILE A 508 9.23 2.42 1.70
C ILE A 508 10.17 1.33 1.17
N LEU A 509 10.68 0.44 2.04
CA LEU A 509 11.51 -0.68 1.65
C LEU A 509 10.74 -1.83 0.99
N SER A 510 9.40 -1.92 1.17
CA SER A 510 8.60 -2.88 0.40
C SER A 510 8.33 -2.44 -1.05
N HIS A 511 8.28 -1.13 -1.30
CA HIS A 511 8.10 -0.58 -2.65
C HIS A 511 9.44 -0.38 -3.39
N TYR A 512 10.49 -0.05 -2.65
CA TYR A 512 11.85 0.20 -3.16
C TYR A 512 12.90 -0.53 -2.30
N PRO A 513 12.90 -1.87 -2.26
CA PRO A 513 13.88 -2.64 -1.48
C PRO A 513 15.33 -2.43 -1.96
N GLU A 514 15.52 -1.92 -3.18
CA GLU A 514 16.83 -1.48 -3.67
C GLU A 514 17.40 -0.33 -2.82
N LEU A 515 16.61 0.37 -1.99
CA LEU A 515 17.12 1.41 -1.09
C LEU A 515 18.04 0.86 0.00
N SER A 516 17.82 -0.37 0.48
CA SER A 516 18.61 -0.99 1.55
C SER A 516 19.54 -2.10 1.07
N HIS A 517 19.24 -2.76 -0.06
CA HIS A 517 20.03 -3.89 -0.54
C HIS A 517 21.48 -3.48 -0.87
N GLU A 518 22.45 -4.08 -0.18
CA GLU A 518 23.91 -3.84 -0.28
C GLU A 518 24.35 -2.36 -0.17
N ARG A 519 23.49 -1.47 0.35
CA ARG A 519 23.73 -0.03 0.54
C ARG A 519 23.93 0.29 2.01
N TYR A 520 24.65 1.37 2.30
CA TYR A 520 24.73 1.91 3.66
C TYR A 520 23.49 2.78 3.91
N THR A 521 22.65 2.37 4.85
CA THR A 521 21.28 2.89 4.97
C THR A 521 21.12 3.76 6.22
N ILE A 522 20.73 5.01 6.04
CA ILE A 522 20.59 6.03 7.09
C ILE A 522 19.11 6.33 7.28
N GLY A 523 18.55 6.04 8.45
CA GLY A 523 17.17 6.42 8.79
C GLY A 523 17.11 7.83 9.36
N LEU A 524 16.32 8.75 8.78
CA LEU A 524 16.11 10.09 9.33
C LEU A 524 14.80 10.12 10.13
N TRP A 525 14.89 9.89 11.43
CA TRP A 525 13.72 9.69 12.30
C TRP A 525 13.46 10.90 13.20
N ALA A 526 12.19 11.28 13.31
CA ALA A 526 11.68 12.22 14.30
C ALA A 526 10.87 11.47 15.35
N TRP A 527 11.13 11.71 16.63
CA TRP A 527 10.36 11.12 17.73
C TRP A 527 10.11 12.11 18.85
N GLU A 528 8.86 12.28 19.26
CA GLU A 528 8.49 13.36 20.19
C GLU A 528 8.40 12.96 21.66
N LEU A 529 8.69 11.73 22.09
CA LEU A 529 8.64 11.35 23.52
C LEU A 529 10.03 10.94 24.03
N GLU A 530 10.20 10.91 25.37
CA GLU A 530 11.46 10.50 26.01
C GLU A 530 11.79 9.02 25.81
N ASP A 531 10.78 8.17 25.65
CA ASP A 531 10.95 6.73 25.41
C ASP A 531 10.67 6.39 23.94
N PHE A 532 11.60 5.71 23.27
CA PHE A 532 11.42 5.24 21.89
C PHE A 532 10.84 3.81 21.89
N PRO A 533 9.61 3.61 21.37
CA PRO A 533 8.80 2.47 21.75
C PRO A 533 9.30 1.15 21.15
N ALA A 534 9.22 0.08 21.96
CA ALA A 534 9.65 -1.27 21.59
C ALA A 534 9.04 -1.80 20.27
N SER A 535 7.85 -1.33 19.91
CA SER A 535 7.18 -1.64 18.64
C SER A 535 7.95 -1.16 17.40
N LEU A 536 8.84 -0.18 17.53
CA LEU A 536 9.65 0.38 16.45
C LEU A 536 11.10 -0.12 16.44
N HIS A 537 11.52 -0.90 17.45
CA HIS A 537 12.91 -1.37 17.56
C HIS A 537 13.34 -2.27 16.40
N SER A 538 12.40 -2.96 15.73
CA SER A 538 12.70 -3.75 14.53
C SER A 538 13.20 -2.92 13.35
N ALA A 539 12.92 -1.61 13.31
CA ALA A 539 13.44 -0.72 12.27
C ALA A 539 14.97 -0.57 12.34
N PHE A 540 15.59 -0.72 13.51
CA PHE A 540 17.05 -0.67 13.65
C PHE A 540 17.77 -1.79 12.87
N ALA A 541 17.11 -2.91 12.61
CA ALA A 541 17.69 -4.02 11.83
C ALA A 541 17.75 -3.73 10.31
N GLN A 542 17.17 -2.62 9.86
CA GLN A 542 17.05 -2.22 8.45
C GLN A 542 17.87 -0.95 8.12
N VAL A 543 18.62 -0.42 9.08
CA VAL A 543 19.49 0.76 8.93
C VAL A 543 20.85 0.50 9.55
N ASP A 544 21.87 1.20 9.05
CA ASP A 544 23.23 1.20 9.57
C ASP A 544 23.47 2.29 10.61
N GLU A 545 22.74 3.40 10.51
CA GLU A 545 22.68 4.47 11.51
C GLU A 545 21.37 5.27 11.41
N VAL A 546 21.10 6.04 12.45
CA VAL A 546 19.93 6.92 12.55
C VAL A 546 20.39 8.37 12.66
N TRP A 547 19.85 9.23 11.81
CA TRP A 547 19.90 10.68 11.97
C TRP A 547 18.59 11.14 12.61
N THR A 548 18.67 12.16 13.45
CA THR A 548 17.48 12.72 14.11
C THR A 548 17.60 14.21 14.34
N ILE A 549 16.47 14.86 14.57
CA ILE A 549 16.27 16.30 14.37
C ILE A 549 16.59 17.16 15.61
N SER A 550 16.87 16.52 16.75
CA SER A 550 17.19 17.19 18.02
C SER A 550 18.01 16.30 18.95
N GLU A 551 18.66 16.89 19.96
CA GLU A 551 19.34 16.16 21.04
C GLU A 551 18.31 15.38 21.87
N PHE A 552 17.12 15.93 22.06
CA PHE A 552 16.01 15.26 22.73
C PHE A 552 15.61 13.96 22.01
N CYS A 553 15.36 14.01 20.70
CA CYS A 553 15.06 12.81 19.91
C CYS A 553 16.23 11.80 19.96
N ARG A 554 17.49 12.28 19.90
CA ARG A 554 18.65 11.39 19.95
C ARG A 554 18.74 10.67 21.29
N ASN A 555 18.53 11.35 22.41
CA ASN A 555 18.59 10.71 23.72
C ASN A 555 17.53 9.61 23.84
N ALA A 556 16.29 9.87 23.39
CA ALA A 556 15.21 8.89 23.38
C ALA A 556 15.50 7.66 22.49
N ILE A 557 16.04 7.87 21.29
CA ILE A 557 16.32 6.77 20.34
C ILE A 557 17.60 6.00 20.72
N ALA A 558 18.64 6.70 21.19
CA ALA A 558 19.96 6.13 21.46
C ALA A 558 19.99 5.19 22.68
N GLU A 559 19.10 5.36 23.66
CA GLU A 559 18.97 4.42 24.78
C GLU A 559 18.60 3.00 24.32
N HIS A 560 17.85 2.90 23.20
CA HIS A 560 17.35 1.65 22.65
C HIS A 560 18.11 1.17 21.40
N SER A 561 19.02 1.97 20.85
CA SER A 561 19.59 1.71 19.52
C SER A 561 20.82 0.79 19.54
N PRO A 562 20.86 -0.26 18.71
CA PRO A 562 22.08 -1.04 18.46
C PRO A 562 23.00 -0.39 17.40
N VAL A 563 22.57 0.72 16.78
CA VAL A 563 23.29 1.45 15.72
C VAL A 563 23.59 2.90 16.15
N PRO A 564 24.53 3.61 15.52
CA PRO A 564 24.81 5.00 15.86
C PRO A 564 23.58 5.89 15.66
N VAL A 565 23.29 6.75 16.64
CA VAL A 565 22.23 7.78 16.54
C VAL A 565 22.88 9.16 16.61
N LYS A 566 22.63 10.01 15.62
CA LYS A 566 23.27 11.32 15.46
C LYS A 566 22.25 12.44 15.28
N THR A 567 22.55 13.62 15.80
CA THR A 567 21.68 14.81 15.67
C THR A 567 22.13 15.68 14.51
N ILE A 568 21.27 15.88 13.51
CA ILE A 568 21.52 16.86 12.44
C ILE A 568 21.26 18.29 12.97
N PRO A 569 22.14 19.26 12.74
CA PRO A 569 21.87 20.66 13.10
C PRO A 569 20.87 21.27 12.11
N VAL A 570 19.57 21.01 12.34
CA VAL A 570 18.45 21.48 11.50
C VAL A 570 18.54 23.00 11.30
N PRO A 571 18.66 23.49 10.05
CA PRO A 571 18.76 24.91 9.77
C PRO A 571 17.39 25.60 9.78
N VAL A 572 17.36 26.85 10.26
CA VAL A 572 16.16 27.69 10.29
C VAL A 572 16.32 28.81 9.27
N ARG A 573 15.42 28.87 8.27
CA ARG A 573 15.47 29.88 7.20
C ARG A 573 15.24 31.29 7.78
N ASP A 574 16.17 32.22 7.54
CA ASP A 574 16.00 33.63 7.91
C ASP A 574 15.09 34.34 6.88
N PRO A 575 13.89 34.84 7.25
CA PRO A 575 13.04 35.59 6.34
C PRO A 575 13.56 37.01 6.04
N GLY A 576 14.72 37.39 6.57
CA GLY A 576 15.33 38.71 6.43
C GLY A 576 15.04 39.63 7.61
N ALA A 577 15.36 40.91 7.45
CA ALA A 577 15.08 41.91 8.48
C ALA A 577 13.56 42.07 8.65
N PRO A 578 12.99 41.76 9.85
CA PRO A 578 11.55 41.87 10.05
C PRO A 578 11.11 43.34 9.94
N PRO A 579 9.97 43.65 9.31
CA PRO A 579 9.32 44.93 9.50
C PRO A 579 8.92 45.02 10.97
N SER A 580 9.59 45.89 11.74
CA SER A 580 9.21 46.12 13.13
C SER A 580 7.84 46.80 13.16
N ARG A 581 6.79 46.06 13.50
CA ARG A 581 5.53 46.68 13.94
C ARG A 581 5.86 47.46 15.21
N VAL A 582 5.81 48.78 15.13
CA VAL A 582 5.75 49.63 16.32
C VAL A 582 4.31 49.55 16.80
N ARG A 583 4.10 49.03 18.01
CA ARG A 583 2.78 48.95 18.63
C ARG A 583 2.37 50.34 19.11
N ASP A 584 1.26 50.86 18.60
CA ASP A 584 0.63 52.08 19.13
C ASP A 584 -0.03 51.78 20.49
N GLU A 585 -0.14 52.79 21.37
CA GLU A 585 -0.73 52.61 22.72
C GLU A 585 -2.19 52.09 22.71
N THR A 586 -2.89 52.25 21.59
CA THR A 586 -4.27 51.77 21.38
C THR A 586 -4.36 50.38 20.77
N ASP A 587 -3.26 49.78 20.32
CA ASP A 587 -3.26 48.45 19.70
C ASP A 587 -3.36 47.35 20.79
N PRO A 588 -4.26 46.37 20.65
CA PRO A 588 -4.36 45.27 21.60
C PRO A 588 -3.12 44.36 21.48
N THR A 589 -2.68 43.79 22.60
CA THR A 589 -1.60 42.79 22.63
C THR A 589 -2.07 41.52 21.91
N ARG A 590 -1.35 41.09 20.88
CA ARG A 590 -1.71 39.95 20.01
C ARG A 590 -0.84 38.73 20.28
N PHE A 591 -1.46 37.68 20.80
CA PHE A 591 -0.86 36.36 20.96
C PHE A 591 -1.21 35.47 19.75
N LEU A 592 -0.26 34.70 19.26
CA LEU A 592 -0.43 33.76 18.15
C LEU A 592 -0.02 32.35 18.55
N PHE A 593 -0.86 31.37 18.21
CA PHE A 593 -0.46 29.98 18.10
C PHE A 593 -0.85 29.43 16.72
N ALA A 594 0.04 28.65 16.10
CA ALA A 594 -0.18 28.07 14.78
C ALA A 594 0.16 26.58 14.76
N PHE A 595 -0.80 25.74 14.34
CA PHE A 595 -0.61 24.29 14.27
C PHE A 595 -1.48 23.60 13.20
N ASP A 596 -1.26 22.31 12.97
CA ASP A 596 -2.06 21.43 12.12
C ASP A 596 -2.65 20.30 12.98
N PHE A 597 -3.94 19.99 12.84
CA PHE A 597 -4.55 18.86 13.53
C PHE A 597 -3.97 17.50 13.12
N ASN A 598 -3.35 17.38 11.94
CA ASN A 598 -2.62 16.16 11.55
C ASN A 598 -1.38 15.88 12.45
N SER A 599 -0.97 16.83 13.31
CA SER A 599 0.19 16.69 14.20
C SER A 599 -0.16 16.24 15.65
N ILE A 600 -1.31 15.58 15.83
CA ILE A 600 -1.93 15.21 17.12
C ILE A 600 -2.31 16.43 17.98
N GLY A 601 -3.62 16.69 18.06
CA GLY A 601 -4.17 17.86 18.76
C GLY A 601 -3.72 17.97 20.22
N ASP A 602 -3.75 16.89 20.99
CA ASP A 602 -3.38 16.89 22.41
C ASP A 602 -1.87 17.03 22.64
N ARG A 603 -1.03 16.66 21.67
CA ARG A 603 0.40 16.97 21.67
C ARG A 603 0.66 18.46 21.46
N LYS A 604 -0.05 19.09 20.52
CA LYS A 604 0.07 20.53 20.22
C LYS A 604 -0.63 21.42 21.27
N ASN A 605 -1.65 20.89 21.94
CA ASN A 605 -2.35 21.49 23.07
C ASN A 605 -2.89 22.93 22.85
N PRO A 606 -3.66 23.19 21.77
CA PRO A 606 -4.29 24.50 21.55
C PRO A 606 -5.23 24.90 22.70
N TRP A 607 -5.86 23.92 23.34
CA TRP A 607 -6.75 24.12 24.48
C TRP A 607 -6.02 24.65 25.72
N GLY A 608 -4.74 24.28 25.90
CA GLY A 608 -3.88 24.89 26.92
C GLY A 608 -3.65 26.38 26.65
N ALA A 609 -3.35 26.76 25.40
CA ALA A 609 -3.14 28.16 25.02
C ALA A 609 -4.42 29.01 25.23
N VAL A 610 -5.59 28.51 24.83
CA VAL A 610 -6.89 29.15 25.10
C VAL A 610 -7.14 29.29 26.61
N SER A 611 -6.91 28.23 27.38
CA SER A 611 -7.13 28.23 28.84
C SER A 611 -6.20 29.20 29.56
N ALA A 612 -4.92 29.25 29.20
CA ALA A 612 -3.94 30.17 29.77
C ALA A 612 -4.31 31.63 29.46
N PHE A 613 -4.75 31.94 28.24
CA PHE A 613 -5.20 33.28 27.85
C PHE A 613 -6.45 33.72 28.62
N GLN A 614 -7.43 32.83 28.77
CA GLN A 614 -8.64 33.09 29.56
C GLN A 614 -8.31 33.36 31.03
N ARG A 615 -7.34 32.63 31.62
CA ARG A 615 -6.83 32.86 32.99
C ARG A 615 -6.00 34.14 33.12
N ALA A 616 -5.21 34.49 32.11
CA ALA A 616 -4.34 35.67 32.13
C ALA A 616 -5.11 36.99 32.17
N PHE A 617 -6.27 37.04 31.52
CA PHE A 617 -6.93 38.29 31.17
C PHE A 617 -8.42 38.37 31.55
N PRO A 618 -8.87 38.02 32.77
CA PRO A 618 -10.27 38.16 33.14
C PRO A 618 -10.73 39.63 32.99
N GLY A 619 -11.69 39.88 32.08
CA GLY A 619 -12.25 41.21 31.83
C GLY A 619 -11.36 42.20 31.06
N ARG A 620 -10.17 41.80 30.59
CA ARG A 620 -9.31 42.65 29.73
C ARG A 620 -9.74 42.56 28.26
N ALA A 621 -9.88 43.70 27.59
CA ALA A 621 -10.35 43.80 26.20
C ALA A 621 -9.27 44.24 25.20
N ASP A 622 -8.17 44.80 25.70
CA ASP A 622 -6.93 45.23 25.03
C ASP A 622 -5.98 44.06 24.69
N VAL A 623 -6.52 42.85 24.60
CA VAL A 623 -5.78 41.61 24.29
C VAL A 623 -6.55 40.79 23.26
N ARG A 624 -5.81 40.05 22.43
CA ARG A 624 -6.34 39.12 21.44
C ARG A 624 -5.46 37.88 21.33
N LEU A 625 -6.09 36.72 21.13
CA LEU A 625 -5.42 35.45 20.83
C LEU A 625 -5.89 34.95 19.46
N THR A 626 -4.97 34.81 18.50
CA THR A 626 -5.25 34.14 17.23
C THR A 626 -4.79 32.69 17.31
N ILE A 627 -5.71 31.74 17.14
CA ILE A 627 -5.38 30.33 16.90
C ILE A 627 -5.49 30.05 15.41
N LYS A 628 -4.34 29.92 14.74
CA LYS A 628 -4.26 29.45 13.36
C LYS A 628 -4.24 27.93 13.34
N VAL A 629 -5.23 27.33 12.68
CA VAL A 629 -5.33 25.86 12.54
C VAL A 629 -5.73 25.45 11.13
N ILE A 630 -5.34 24.27 10.67
CA ILE A 630 -5.78 23.65 9.41
C ILE A 630 -6.19 22.20 9.64
N ASN A 631 -6.86 21.59 8.64
CA ASN A 631 -7.38 20.22 8.68
C ASN A 631 -8.45 19.96 9.76
N GLY A 632 -9.10 21.01 10.28
CA GLY A 632 -10.20 20.86 11.25
C GLY A 632 -11.39 20.08 10.69
N GLU A 633 -11.59 20.09 9.37
CA GLU A 633 -12.58 19.28 8.65
C GLU A 633 -12.24 17.79 8.61
N ARG A 634 -10.95 17.42 8.76
CA ARG A 634 -10.48 16.03 8.89
C ARG A 634 -10.49 15.56 10.35
N HIS A 635 -10.45 16.50 11.29
CA HIS A 635 -10.42 16.27 12.74
C HIS A 635 -11.60 16.97 13.46
N PRO A 636 -12.85 16.75 13.02
CA PRO A 636 -14.02 17.53 13.45
C PRO A 636 -14.26 17.49 14.96
N ARG A 637 -13.91 16.36 15.61
CA ARG A 637 -14.03 16.18 17.06
C ARG A 637 -13.14 17.13 17.85
N ASN A 638 -11.91 17.35 17.38
CA ASN A 638 -10.92 18.22 18.02
C ASN A 638 -11.14 19.69 17.63
N ALA A 639 -11.58 19.95 16.40
CA ALA A 639 -12.04 21.27 15.97
C ALA A 639 -13.23 21.75 16.83
N GLU A 640 -14.23 20.90 17.05
CA GLU A 640 -15.40 21.26 17.87
C GLU A 640 -15.04 21.47 19.34
N ARG A 641 -14.12 20.69 19.92
CA ARG A 641 -13.56 20.96 21.26
C ARG A 641 -13.00 22.38 21.37
N LEU A 642 -12.27 22.82 20.34
CA LEU A 642 -11.70 24.16 20.30
C LEU A 642 -12.79 25.23 20.14
N ARG A 643 -13.74 25.04 19.22
CA ARG A 643 -14.87 25.96 19.00
C ARG A 643 -15.73 26.15 20.25
N VAL A 644 -16.08 25.06 20.93
CA VAL A 644 -16.86 25.11 22.19
C VAL A 644 -16.13 25.89 23.29
N MET A 645 -14.79 25.80 23.38
CA MET A 645 -14.01 26.54 24.38
C MET A 645 -13.88 28.05 24.11
N VAL A 646 -14.04 28.49 22.86
CA VAL A 646 -13.93 29.92 22.49
C VAL A 646 -15.27 30.57 22.17
N ALA A 647 -16.35 29.80 22.02
CA ALA A 647 -17.68 30.30 21.60
C ALA A 647 -18.24 31.43 22.49
N ASP A 648 -17.80 31.49 23.75
CA ASP A 648 -18.24 32.47 24.74
C ASP A 648 -17.17 33.56 25.03
N ASP A 649 -16.09 33.66 24.23
CA ASP A 649 -14.99 34.64 24.38
C ASP A 649 -14.60 35.32 23.05
N ASP A 650 -15.10 36.55 22.84
CA ASP A 650 -14.94 37.36 21.61
C ASP A 650 -13.52 37.91 21.35
N ARG A 651 -12.56 37.52 22.19
CA ARG A 651 -11.15 37.95 22.11
C ARG A 651 -10.26 36.89 21.47
N ILE A 652 -10.82 35.73 21.13
CA ILE A 652 -10.10 34.58 20.59
C ILE A 652 -10.53 34.33 19.14
N ASP A 653 -9.65 34.66 18.19
CA ASP A 653 -9.90 34.51 16.75
C ASP A 653 -9.44 33.11 16.27
N LEU A 654 -10.38 32.29 15.79
CA LEU A 654 -10.04 31.02 15.10
C LEU A 654 -9.88 31.25 13.60
N VAL A 655 -8.69 30.93 13.06
CA VAL A 655 -8.40 31.01 11.62
C VAL A 655 -8.22 29.60 11.07
N GLU A 656 -9.34 28.95 10.75
CA GLU A 656 -9.38 27.53 10.32
C GLU A 656 -9.06 27.30 8.82
N ARG A 657 -9.13 28.36 8.00
CA ARG A 657 -8.88 28.27 6.55
C ARG A 657 -7.41 28.04 6.22
N TYR A 658 -7.13 27.43 5.06
CA TYR A 658 -5.80 27.49 4.45
C TYR A 658 -5.44 28.95 4.11
N ILE A 659 -4.17 29.31 4.30
CA ILE A 659 -3.61 30.65 4.03
C ILE A 659 -2.29 30.51 3.29
N SER A 660 -1.94 31.50 2.48
CA SER A 660 -0.67 31.57 1.77
C SER A 660 0.52 31.82 2.71
N HIS A 661 1.74 31.50 2.25
CA HIS A 661 2.98 31.84 2.97
C HIS A 661 3.08 33.34 3.30
N ALA A 662 2.56 34.22 2.43
CA ALA A 662 2.53 35.67 2.66
C ALA A 662 1.54 36.06 3.78
N GLU A 663 0.38 35.41 3.86
CA GLU A 663 -0.58 35.61 4.95
C GLU A 663 -0.08 35.03 6.28
N LEU A 664 0.63 33.90 6.26
CA LEU A 664 1.26 33.35 7.48
C LEU A 664 2.40 34.25 7.96
N GLY A 665 3.21 34.77 7.04
CA GLY A 665 4.21 35.81 7.34
C GLY A 665 3.60 37.09 7.90
N ALA A 666 2.40 37.48 7.40
CA ALA A 666 1.63 38.59 7.96
C ALA A 666 1.15 38.30 9.39
N LEU A 667 0.57 37.11 9.67
CA LEU A 667 0.16 36.73 11.03
C LEU A 667 1.33 36.80 12.02
N TYR A 668 2.50 36.26 11.67
CA TYR A 668 3.69 36.39 12.52
C TYR A 668 4.07 37.86 12.73
N ARG A 669 4.21 38.65 11.66
CA ARG A 669 4.60 40.08 11.73
C ARG A 669 3.61 40.93 12.54
N ASP A 670 2.33 40.63 12.44
CA ASP A 670 1.25 41.43 13.02
C ASP A 670 0.92 41.01 14.47
N SER A 671 1.65 40.03 15.03
CA SER A 671 1.52 39.54 16.41
C SER A 671 2.62 40.08 17.32
N ASP A 672 2.33 40.22 18.61
CA ASP A 672 3.28 40.69 19.64
C ASP A 672 3.96 39.52 20.38
N CYS A 673 3.41 38.32 20.35
CA CYS A 673 3.96 37.13 21.01
C CYS A 673 3.53 35.84 20.33
N TYR A 674 4.44 34.87 20.23
CA TYR A 674 4.11 33.49 19.88
C TYR A 674 3.97 32.63 21.14
N VAL A 675 2.99 31.72 21.16
CA VAL A 675 2.67 30.88 22.33
C VAL A 675 2.60 29.42 21.90
N SER A 676 3.43 28.56 22.47
CA SER A 676 3.46 27.12 22.20
C SER A 676 3.50 26.31 23.49
N LEU A 677 2.31 26.09 24.07
CA LEU A 677 2.10 25.25 25.26
C LEU A 677 1.98 23.75 24.90
N HIS A 678 2.83 23.30 23.98
CA HIS A 678 2.89 21.92 23.51
C HIS A 678 3.20 20.95 24.66
N ARG A 679 2.76 19.69 24.54
CA ARG A 679 3.15 18.62 25.46
C ARG A 679 4.45 17.94 25.08
N SER A 680 4.77 17.91 23.79
CA SER A 680 6.13 17.62 23.32
C SER A 680 6.32 18.00 21.85
N GLU A 681 7.56 18.30 21.46
CA GLU A 681 7.99 18.59 20.10
C GLU A 681 9.30 17.88 19.74
N GLY A 682 9.36 17.30 18.54
CA GLY A 682 10.59 16.69 18.02
C GLY A 682 11.66 17.72 17.64
N PHE A 683 11.25 18.90 17.15
CA PHE A 683 12.13 20.06 16.93
C PHE A 683 11.52 21.42 17.31
N GLY A 684 10.18 21.58 17.23
CA GLY A 684 9.52 22.85 17.55
C GLY A 684 9.71 23.92 16.48
N LEU A 685 9.61 23.56 15.19
CA LEU A 685 9.88 24.45 14.05
C LEU A 685 9.17 25.81 14.14
N THR A 686 7.89 25.86 14.56
CA THR A 686 7.13 27.13 14.68
C THR A 686 7.65 28.03 15.81
N VAL A 687 8.24 27.45 16.86
CA VAL A 687 8.92 28.18 17.94
C VAL A 687 10.19 28.84 17.39
N ALA A 688 11.02 28.06 16.68
CA ALA A 688 12.22 28.58 16.02
C ALA A 688 11.91 29.63 14.92
N GLU A 689 10.81 29.44 14.17
CA GLU A 689 10.30 30.41 13.21
C GLU A 689 9.89 31.74 13.84
N ALA A 690 9.23 31.71 15.01
CA ALA A 690 8.89 32.92 15.75
C ALA A 690 10.16 33.63 16.24
N MET A 691 11.10 32.89 16.81
CA MET A 691 12.37 33.42 17.31
C MET A 691 13.22 34.09 16.22
N VAL A 692 13.38 33.46 15.03
CA VAL A 692 14.14 34.08 13.91
C VAL A 692 13.46 35.35 13.38
N ARG A 693 12.14 35.49 13.57
CA ARG A 693 11.36 36.69 13.24
C ARG A 693 11.42 37.79 14.31
N ARG A 694 12.18 37.59 15.40
CA ARG A 694 12.26 38.47 16.59
C ARG A 694 10.96 38.53 17.41
N LEU A 695 10.08 37.54 17.29
CA LEU A 695 8.91 37.47 18.15
C LEU A 695 9.32 37.02 19.57
N PRO A 696 8.78 37.63 20.63
CA PRO A 696 8.78 37.07 21.97
C PRO A 696 8.06 35.71 21.95
N VAL A 697 8.58 34.72 22.70
CA VAL A 697 8.01 33.37 22.70
C VAL A 697 7.79 32.86 24.12
N ILE A 698 6.56 32.38 24.37
CA ILE A 698 6.17 31.61 25.54
C ILE A 698 6.08 30.15 25.10
N SER A 699 6.82 29.23 25.73
CA SER A 699 6.78 27.81 25.37
C SER A 699 6.97 26.89 26.57
N THR A 700 6.38 25.69 26.54
CA THR A 700 6.66 24.64 27.52
C THR A 700 8.16 24.38 27.62
N ASN A 701 8.71 24.32 28.83
CA ASN A 701 10.13 24.08 29.10
C ASN A 701 10.53 22.61 28.95
N TYR A 702 10.10 21.97 27.86
CA TYR A 702 10.25 20.53 27.64
C TYR A 702 10.56 20.21 26.18
N SER A 703 11.10 19.02 25.94
CA SER A 703 11.50 18.51 24.63
C SER A 703 12.52 19.41 23.91
N SER A 704 12.65 19.23 22.60
CA SER A 704 13.64 19.91 21.73
C SER A 704 13.66 21.44 21.84
N THR A 705 12.56 22.10 22.23
CA THR A 705 12.51 23.57 22.35
C THR A 705 13.47 24.12 23.41
N THR A 706 13.81 23.31 24.42
CA THR A 706 14.79 23.64 25.48
C THR A 706 16.23 23.79 24.95
N GLU A 707 16.53 23.31 23.74
CA GLU A 707 17.85 23.45 23.12
C GLU A 707 18.15 24.87 22.63
N PHE A 708 17.14 25.75 22.57
CA PHE A 708 17.27 27.10 22.05
C PHE A 708 16.42 28.16 22.77
N LEU A 709 15.41 27.76 23.54
CA LEU A 709 14.59 28.66 24.36
C LEU A 709 14.97 28.54 25.85
N ASP A 710 15.38 29.66 26.44
CA ASP A 710 15.71 29.79 27.86
C ASP A 710 15.09 31.09 28.45
N GLU A 711 15.39 31.41 29.72
CA GLU A 711 14.92 32.64 30.39
C GLU A 711 15.46 33.94 29.74
N ASN A 712 16.52 33.86 28.94
CA ASN A 712 17.11 35.01 28.23
C ASN A 712 16.47 35.24 26.86
N THR A 713 16.04 34.17 26.18
CA THR A 713 15.45 34.20 24.83
C THR A 713 13.92 34.10 24.81
N GLY A 714 13.26 33.67 25.89
CA GLY A 714 11.80 33.58 25.96
C GLY A 714 11.26 33.38 27.38
N TRP A 715 10.10 32.72 27.46
CA TRP A 715 9.46 32.29 28.71
C TRP A 715 9.32 30.77 28.72
N PRO A 716 10.26 30.04 29.34
CA PRO A 716 10.14 28.60 29.56
C PRO A 716 9.09 28.31 30.64
N ILE A 717 7.97 27.70 30.25
CA ILE A 717 6.85 27.39 31.15
C ILE A 717 7.10 26.04 31.86
N PRO A 718 7.05 25.99 33.20
CA PRO A 718 7.22 24.74 33.94
C PRO A 718 6.09 23.75 33.63
N TYR A 719 6.32 22.47 33.91
CA TYR A 719 5.41 21.40 33.56
C TYR A 719 5.43 20.28 34.62
N ARG A 720 4.45 19.39 34.51
CA ARG A 720 4.42 18.09 35.21
C ARG A 720 4.35 16.98 34.17
N MET A 721 4.96 15.83 34.42
CA MET A 721 4.77 14.68 33.52
C MET A 721 3.38 14.09 33.72
N THR A 722 2.71 13.75 32.62
CA THR A 722 1.42 13.04 32.60
C THR A 722 1.45 11.96 31.53
N ALA A 723 0.59 10.95 31.67
CA ALA A 723 0.40 9.94 30.65
C ALA A 723 -0.22 10.55 29.37
N VAL A 724 0.08 9.94 28.23
CA VAL A 724 -0.45 10.30 26.91
C VAL A 724 -1.94 9.94 26.79
N GLY A 725 -2.35 8.81 27.38
CA GLY A 725 -3.73 8.32 27.34
C GLY A 725 -4.15 7.74 25.99
N GLU A 726 -5.33 7.13 25.95
CA GLU A 726 -5.87 6.49 24.74
C GLU A 726 -6.20 7.49 23.62
N GLY A 727 -6.18 7.02 22.37
CA GLY A 727 -6.58 7.82 21.19
C GLY A 727 -5.48 8.69 20.56
N ASN A 728 -4.29 8.77 21.17
CA ASN A 728 -3.17 9.60 20.72
C ASN A 728 -2.11 8.83 19.88
N GLN A 729 -2.55 7.87 19.06
CA GLN A 729 -1.66 7.09 18.18
C GLN A 729 -0.83 8.01 17.25
N PRO A 730 0.46 7.74 17.00
CA PRO A 730 1.18 6.48 17.25
C PRO A 730 1.78 6.32 18.65
N TYR A 731 1.52 7.26 19.57
CA TYR A 731 2.03 7.19 20.94
C TYR A 731 1.23 6.16 21.76
N HIS A 732 1.93 5.33 22.53
CA HIS A 732 1.29 4.41 23.49
C HIS A 732 0.66 5.18 24.66
N SER A 733 -0.43 4.67 25.22
CA SER A 733 -1.24 5.39 26.22
C SER A 733 -0.57 5.52 27.59
N ASP A 734 0.38 4.64 27.90
CA ASP A 734 1.22 4.62 29.10
C ASP A 734 2.51 5.45 28.97
N ALA A 735 2.89 5.84 27.75
CA ALA A 735 3.98 6.80 27.53
C ALA A 735 3.65 8.17 28.16
N VAL A 736 4.69 8.97 28.43
CA VAL A 736 4.56 10.23 29.17
C VAL A 736 5.03 11.45 28.38
N TRP A 737 4.39 12.59 28.65
CA TRP A 737 4.71 13.91 28.07
C TRP A 737 4.48 15.03 29.10
N ALA A 738 4.93 16.24 28.78
CA ALA A 738 4.79 17.40 29.66
C ALA A 738 3.37 17.98 29.60
N ASP A 739 2.69 18.09 30.74
CA ASP A 739 1.50 18.92 30.89
C ASP A 739 1.94 20.29 31.44
N PRO A 740 1.89 21.37 30.63
CA PRO A 740 2.39 22.68 31.03
C PRO A 740 1.54 23.32 32.13
N ASP A 741 2.19 24.05 33.03
CA ASP A 741 1.54 24.87 34.04
C ASP A 741 0.83 26.06 33.38
N LEU A 742 -0.51 25.99 33.35
CA LEU A 742 -1.35 26.99 32.71
C LEU A 742 -1.45 28.31 33.51
N ASP A 743 -1.11 28.28 34.80
CA ASP A 743 -1.09 29.48 35.65
C ASP A 743 0.24 30.23 35.46
N ALA A 744 1.36 29.51 35.38
CA ALA A 744 2.65 30.09 34.98
C ALA A 744 2.63 30.61 33.52
N ALA A 745 1.94 29.92 32.61
CA ALA A 745 1.70 30.43 31.26
C ALA A 745 0.86 31.73 31.27
N ALA A 746 -0.13 31.82 32.15
CA ALA A 746 -0.94 33.02 32.33
C ALA A 746 -0.16 34.18 32.97
N ASP A 747 0.77 33.91 33.88
CA ASP A 747 1.74 34.89 34.39
C ASP A 747 2.64 35.44 33.26
N ALA A 748 3.21 34.57 32.42
CA ALA A 748 4.04 34.96 31.29
C ALA A 748 3.27 35.80 30.25
N MET A 749 2.02 35.43 29.94
CA MET A 749 1.15 36.23 29.07
C MET A 749 0.88 37.63 29.65
N ARG A 750 0.67 37.75 30.97
CA ARG A 750 0.54 39.04 31.64
C ARG A 750 1.84 39.85 31.56
N GLU A 751 3.00 39.26 31.84
CA GLU A 751 4.29 39.97 31.73
C GLU A 751 4.54 40.51 30.31
N VAL A 752 4.23 39.72 29.27
CA VAL A 752 4.37 40.16 27.87
C VAL A 752 3.44 41.32 27.53
N ALA A 753 2.18 41.28 28.00
CA ALA A 753 1.22 42.35 27.77
C ALA A 753 1.56 43.65 28.53
N ASP A 754 2.10 43.51 29.74
CA ASP A 754 2.32 44.61 30.68
C ASP A 754 3.75 45.19 30.61
N ASN A 755 4.71 44.46 30.02
CA ASN A 755 6.11 44.87 29.84
C ASN A 755 6.63 44.59 28.41
N PRO A 756 6.16 45.34 27.39
CA PRO A 756 6.57 45.13 25.99
C PRO A 756 8.06 45.38 25.73
N ALA A 757 8.74 46.15 26.58
CA ALA A 757 10.18 46.40 26.47
C ALA A 757 11.02 45.15 26.77
N GLU A 758 10.64 44.38 27.78
CA GLU A 758 11.28 43.09 28.11
C GLU A 758 10.97 42.04 27.05
N ALA A 759 9.75 42.02 26.51
CA ALA A 759 9.38 41.17 25.37
C ALA A 759 10.26 41.45 24.14
N ALA A 760 10.43 42.72 23.76
CA ALA A 760 11.31 43.12 22.67
C ALA A 760 12.79 42.76 22.93
N ARG A 761 13.24 42.80 24.19
CA ARG A 761 14.59 42.36 24.60
C ARG A 761 14.78 40.85 24.38
N ARG A 762 13.89 40.01 24.90
CA ARG A 762 13.98 38.54 24.77
C ARG A 762 13.84 38.10 23.30
N GLY A 763 12.88 38.65 22.55
CA GLY A 763 12.76 38.39 21.11
C GLY A 763 14.00 38.78 20.30
N SER A 764 14.72 39.84 20.71
CA SER A 764 16.01 40.22 20.10
C SER A 764 17.12 39.22 20.42
N ALA A 765 17.20 38.74 21.67
CA ALA A 765 18.15 37.70 22.05
C ALA A 765 17.86 36.37 21.33
N ALA A 766 16.58 35.98 21.21
CA ALA A 766 16.12 34.79 20.52
C ALA A 766 16.56 34.73 19.05
N ARG A 767 16.37 35.84 18.30
CA ARG A 767 16.82 35.92 16.91
C ARG A 767 18.33 35.78 16.78
N THR A 768 19.09 36.43 17.67
CA THR A 768 20.56 36.35 17.69
C THR A 768 21.03 34.93 17.99
N HIS A 769 20.36 34.23 18.92
CA HIS A 769 20.70 32.86 19.28
C HIS A 769 20.44 31.88 18.10
N ILE A 770 19.23 31.85 17.56
CA ILE A 770 18.86 30.91 16.46
C ILE A 770 19.75 31.09 15.22
N LEU A 771 20.04 32.32 14.81
CA LEU A 771 20.92 32.57 13.65
C LEU A 771 22.38 32.18 13.91
N GLY A 772 22.81 32.16 15.17
CA GLY A 772 24.14 31.70 15.55
C GLY A 772 24.29 30.18 15.65
N THR A 773 23.19 29.44 15.89
CA THR A 773 23.22 28.00 16.18
C THR A 773 22.58 27.10 15.12
N ARG A 774 21.68 27.62 14.27
CA ARG A 774 20.88 26.83 13.31
C ARG A 774 20.96 27.37 11.86
N SER A 775 22.17 27.50 11.32
CA SER A 775 22.41 28.01 9.96
C SER A 775 22.54 26.89 8.90
N MET A 776 22.17 27.17 7.64
CA MET A 776 22.34 26.23 6.52
C MET A 776 23.80 25.85 6.27
N SER A 777 24.74 26.76 6.54
CA SER A 777 26.18 26.48 6.42
C SER A 777 26.67 25.45 7.44
N ALA A 778 26.13 25.45 8.66
CA ALA A 778 26.43 24.44 9.67
C ALA A 778 25.82 23.07 9.28
N ALA A 779 24.58 23.07 8.79
CA ALA A 779 23.91 21.86 8.28
C ALA A 779 24.67 21.20 7.14
N SER A 780 25.03 21.97 6.10
CA SER A 780 25.73 21.45 4.91
C SER A 780 27.13 20.90 5.24
N ALA A 781 27.88 21.58 6.12
CA ALA A 781 29.18 21.12 6.56
C ALA A 781 29.10 19.80 7.34
N TRP A 782 28.12 19.67 8.24
CA TRP A 782 27.87 18.46 9.02
C TRP A 782 27.44 17.29 8.13
N VAL A 783 26.46 17.51 7.25
CA VAL A 783 25.94 16.51 6.31
C VAL A 783 27.03 15.96 5.42
N ARG A 784 27.92 16.82 4.89
CA ARG A 784 29.08 16.39 4.09
C ARG A 784 29.98 15.42 4.85
N THR A 785 30.43 15.80 6.04
CA THR A 785 31.36 15.00 6.85
C THR A 785 30.79 13.62 7.22
N GLU A 786 29.50 13.53 7.54
CA GLU A 786 28.88 12.26 7.92
C GLU A 786 28.59 11.35 6.70
N LEU A 787 28.23 11.91 5.54
CA LEU A 787 28.07 11.13 4.30
C LEU A 787 29.40 10.61 3.74
N GLU A 788 30.48 11.40 3.82
CA GLU A 788 31.82 10.97 3.44
C GLU A 788 32.25 9.75 4.30
N ARG A 789 32.02 9.81 5.62
CA ARG A 789 32.28 8.68 6.54
C ARG A 789 31.43 7.44 6.26
N ALA A 790 30.15 7.63 5.91
CA ALA A 790 29.26 6.53 5.53
C ALA A 790 29.79 5.79 4.28
N TYR A 791 30.29 6.54 3.29
CA TYR A 791 30.89 5.99 2.07
C TYR A 791 32.21 5.26 2.32
N GLU A 792 33.11 5.81 3.14
CA GLU A 792 34.32 5.10 3.58
C GLU A 792 33.97 3.75 4.24
N THR A 793 33.01 3.75 5.16
CA THR A 793 32.53 2.54 5.87
C THR A 793 31.97 1.50 4.91
N TRP A 794 31.18 1.92 3.92
CA TRP A 794 30.65 1.04 2.88
C TRP A 794 31.74 0.43 1.99
N GLN A 795 32.76 1.22 1.61
CA GLN A 795 33.89 0.73 0.83
C GLN A 795 34.71 -0.33 1.58
N GLU A 796 34.91 -0.17 2.90
CA GLU A 796 35.63 -1.15 3.72
C GLU A 796 34.88 -2.50 3.78
N ARG A 797 33.57 -2.46 4.01
CA ARG A 797 32.71 -3.66 4.02
C ARG A 797 32.80 -4.44 2.70
N ASN A 798 32.72 -3.75 1.57
CA ASN A 798 32.73 -4.39 0.25
C ASN A 798 34.12 -4.81 -0.24
N ARG A 799 35.22 -4.31 0.33
CA ARG A 799 36.56 -4.91 0.11
C ARG A 799 36.71 -6.27 0.80
N ALA A 800 36.03 -6.50 1.92
CA ALA A 800 36.14 -7.74 2.68
C ALA A 800 35.38 -8.93 2.05
N THR A 801 34.38 -8.68 1.20
CA THR A 801 33.54 -9.71 0.56
C THR A 801 34.09 -10.24 -0.77
N HIS A 802 35.13 -9.62 -1.33
CA HIS A 802 35.73 -10.02 -2.61
C HIS A 802 36.73 -11.20 -2.48
N THR A 803 36.23 -12.37 -2.06
CA THR A 803 36.87 -13.67 -2.35
C THR A 803 36.13 -14.35 -3.50
N THR A 804 36.85 -14.72 -4.56
CA THR A 804 36.29 -15.26 -5.80
C THR A 804 35.37 -16.48 -5.56
N PRO A 805 34.12 -16.49 -6.06
CA PRO A 805 33.23 -17.64 -5.94
C PRO A 805 33.81 -18.90 -6.61
N GLU A 806 33.83 -20.02 -5.90
CA GLU A 806 34.25 -21.31 -6.46
C GLU A 806 33.20 -21.87 -7.43
N HIS A 807 33.65 -22.37 -8.59
CA HIS A 807 32.75 -22.95 -9.59
C HIS A 807 31.96 -24.15 -9.02
N PRO A 808 30.61 -24.23 -9.16
CA PRO A 808 29.80 -25.22 -8.45
C PRO A 808 30.19 -26.68 -8.72
N LEU A 809 30.61 -26.99 -9.96
CA LEU A 809 31.04 -28.34 -10.34
C LEU A 809 32.52 -28.62 -10.01
N ARG A 810 33.29 -27.64 -9.51
CA ARG A 810 34.73 -27.81 -9.21
C ARG A 810 34.97 -28.99 -8.28
N ARG A 811 34.14 -29.15 -7.24
CA ARG A 811 34.20 -30.30 -6.30
C ARG A 811 33.96 -31.64 -6.99
N LEU A 812 33.13 -31.67 -8.03
CA LEU A 812 32.86 -32.87 -8.83
C LEU A 812 34.07 -33.19 -9.73
N THR A 813 34.65 -32.17 -10.38
CA THR A 813 35.86 -32.29 -11.21
C THR A 813 37.08 -32.70 -10.39
N GLU A 814 37.31 -32.07 -9.23
CA GLU A 814 38.36 -32.43 -8.28
C GLU A 814 38.17 -33.84 -7.72
N SER A 815 36.93 -34.29 -7.49
CA SER A 815 36.66 -35.69 -7.10
C SER A 815 37.01 -36.68 -8.21
N LYS A 816 36.75 -36.33 -9.48
CA LYS A 816 37.11 -37.11 -10.67
C LYS A 816 38.63 -37.20 -10.86
N GLU A 817 39.37 -36.15 -10.50
CA GLU A 817 40.84 -36.15 -10.51
C GLU A 817 41.44 -36.88 -9.29
N ALA A 818 40.87 -36.72 -8.10
CA ALA A 818 41.29 -37.45 -6.90
C ALA A 818 41.18 -38.98 -7.07
N LEU A 819 40.17 -39.46 -7.79
CA LEU A 819 40.02 -40.88 -8.16
C LEU A 819 41.16 -41.42 -9.05
N ARG A 820 41.94 -40.56 -9.72
CA ARG A 820 43.11 -40.93 -10.55
C ARG A 820 44.42 -41.01 -9.75
N TRP A 821 44.44 -40.57 -8.49
CA TRP A 821 45.66 -40.51 -7.69
C TRP A 821 46.11 -41.92 -7.23
N ARG A 822 47.40 -42.24 -7.41
CA ARG A 822 48.01 -43.51 -6.96
C ARG A 822 48.91 -43.27 -5.75
N PRO A 823 48.85 -44.10 -4.69
CA PRO A 823 49.76 -44.00 -3.56
C PRO A 823 51.21 -44.30 -3.98
N ASP A 824 52.14 -43.36 -3.72
CA ASP A 824 53.56 -43.62 -3.95
C ASP A 824 54.11 -44.64 -2.93
N THR A 825 54.51 -45.81 -3.44
CA THR A 825 55.10 -46.87 -2.62
C THR A 825 56.61 -46.71 -2.41
N THR A 826 57.25 -45.75 -3.08
CA THR A 826 58.72 -45.58 -3.10
C THR A 826 59.26 -44.53 -2.12
N SER A 827 58.42 -43.60 -1.65
CA SER A 827 58.80 -42.56 -0.67
C SER A 827 59.58 -43.12 0.55
N PRO A 828 60.76 -42.56 0.87
CA PRO A 828 61.65 -43.12 1.89
C PRO A 828 61.02 -43.12 3.29
N SER A 829 61.40 -44.10 4.11
CA SER A 829 60.89 -44.28 5.46
C SER A 829 62.01 -44.61 6.43
N ARG A 830 61.88 -44.16 7.69
CA ARG A 830 62.79 -44.52 8.78
C ARG A 830 62.70 -46.01 9.19
N LEU A 831 61.71 -46.75 8.70
CA LEU A 831 61.56 -48.20 8.88
C LEU A 831 61.98 -48.94 7.60
N PRO A 832 63.04 -49.78 7.64
CA PRO A 832 63.62 -50.38 6.42
C PRO A 832 62.70 -51.35 5.66
N LEU A 833 61.66 -51.89 6.32
CA LEU A 833 60.67 -52.79 5.69
C LEU A 833 59.41 -52.07 5.17
N ALA A 834 59.26 -50.76 5.40
CA ALA A 834 58.03 -50.03 5.05
C ALA A 834 57.68 -50.03 3.54
N PRO A 835 58.62 -49.91 2.58
CA PRO A 835 58.28 -49.97 1.15
C PRO A 835 57.75 -51.35 0.72
N ALA A 836 58.26 -52.43 1.32
CA ALA A 836 57.79 -53.79 1.08
C ALA A 836 56.38 -54.01 1.67
N LEU A 837 56.13 -53.51 2.88
CA LEU A 837 54.81 -53.52 3.52
C LEU A 837 53.77 -52.72 2.72
N ARG A 838 54.09 -51.51 2.24
CA ARG A 838 53.19 -50.74 1.36
C ARG A 838 52.86 -51.49 0.07
N LYS A 839 53.85 -52.14 -0.56
CA LYS A 839 53.62 -52.99 -1.75
C LYS A 839 52.73 -54.21 -1.47
N ALA A 840 52.88 -54.84 -0.30
CA ALA A 840 52.04 -55.97 0.10
C ALA A 840 50.59 -55.53 0.38
N VAL A 841 50.41 -54.40 1.07
CA VAL A 841 49.09 -53.81 1.37
C VAL A 841 48.39 -53.35 0.10
N ASN A 842 49.05 -52.61 -0.81
CA ASN A 842 48.45 -52.23 -2.09
C ASN A 842 48.03 -53.47 -2.90
N ARG A 843 48.84 -54.54 -2.95
CA ARG A 843 48.45 -55.79 -3.63
C ARG A 843 47.24 -56.50 -3.03
N ALA A 844 47.00 -56.35 -1.73
CA ALA A 844 45.84 -56.93 -1.06
C ALA A 844 44.55 -56.11 -1.30
N ILE A 845 44.68 -54.81 -1.57
CA ILE A 845 43.56 -53.87 -1.70
C ILE A 845 43.25 -53.54 -3.19
N ASP A 846 44.21 -53.69 -4.10
CA ASP A 846 44.12 -53.42 -5.56
C ASP A 846 42.81 -53.93 -6.19
N HIS A 847 42.37 -55.14 -5.82
CA HIS A 847 41.14 -55.75 -6.35
C HIS A 847 39.85 -55.02 -5.92
N TYR A 848 39.80 -54.53 -4.67
CA TYR A 848 38.67 -53.73 -4.17
C TYR A 848 38.71 -52.31 -4.72
N ASP A 849 39.91 -51.72 -4.81
CA ASP A 849 40.14 -50.35 -5.29
C ASP A 849 39.76 -50.20 -6.78
N VAL A 850 40.03 -51.21 -7.62
CA VAL A 850 39.55 -51.24 -9.02
C VAL A 850 38.03 -51.37 -9.12
N HIS A 851 37.40 -52.20 -8.27
CA HIS A 851 35.95 -52.41 -8.33
C HIS A 851 35.16 -51.19 -7.83
N GLN A 852 35.58 -50.56 -6.72
CA GLN A 852 34.93 -49.33 -6.25
C GLN A 852 35.05 -48.18 -7.23
N ARG A 853 36.20 -48.00 -7.90
CA ARG A 853 36.35 -46.96 -8.94
C ARG A 853 35.42 -47.18 -10.13
N ALA A 854 35.23 -48.42 -10.58
CA ALA A 854 34.30 -48.73 -11.67
C ALA A 854 32.85 -48.37 -11.30
N VAL A 855 32.40 -48.77 -10.09
CA VAL A 855 31.05 -48.46 -9.61
C VAL A 855 30.84 -46.96 -9.40
N MET A 856 31.83 -46.23 -8.88
CA MET A 856 31.74 -44.77 -8.74
C MET A 856 31.65 -44.05 -10.09
N SER A 857 32.40 -44.52 -11.09
CA SER A 857 32.41 -43.92 -12.44
C SER A 857 31.09 -44.14 -13.18
N GLU A 858 30.51 -45.35 -13.07
CA GLU A 858 29.17 -45.66 -13.62
C GLU A 858 28.07 -44.83 -12.94
N LEU A 859 28.11 -44.68 -11.62
CA LEU A 859 27.15 -43.85 -10.89
C LEU A 859 27.25 -42.37 -11.25
N MET A 860 28.44 -41.84 -11.50
CA MET A 860 28.62 -40.45 -11.93
C MET A 860 28.14 -40.23 -13.37
N SER A 861 28.44 -41.14 -14.31
CA SER A 861 27.90 -41.05 -15.67
C SER A 861 26.38 -41.21 -15.72
N GLY A 862 25.78 -42.07 -14.90
CA GLY A 862 24.32 -42.19 -14.82
C GLY A 862 23.60 -40.93 -14.32
N VAL A 863 24.28 -40.07 -13.54
CA VAL A 863 23.77 -38.75 -13.15
C VAL A 863 23.90 -37.74 -14.29
N GLU A 864 25.01 -37.75 -15.03
CA GLU A 864 25.21 -36.91 -16.23
C GLU A 864 24.17 -37.27 -17.33
N ASP A 865 23.96 -38.55 -17.62
CA ASP A 865 22.97 -39.03 -18.61
C ASP A 865 21.52 -38.72 -18.21
N SER A 866 21.20 -38.78 -16.90
CA SER A 866 19.87 -38.43 -16.38
C SER A 866 19.59 -36.93 -16.52
N ALA A 867 20.60 -36.09 -16.29
CA ALA A 867 20.49 -34.63 -16.48
C ALA A 867 20.33 -34.27 -17.97
N ALA A 868 21.11 -34.90 -18.87
CA ALA A 868 20.97 -34.72 -20.31
C ALA A 868 19.59 -35.18 -20.82
N THR A 869 19.07 -36.29 -20.31
CA THR A 869 17.73 -36.81 -20.66
C THR A 869 16.61 -35.88 -20.19
N LEU A 870 16.77 -35.23 -19.04
CA LEU A 870 15.81 -34.22 -18.54
C LEU A 870 15.83 -32.95 -19.38
N LEU A 871 17.02 -32.44 -19.72
CA LEU A 871 17.19 -31.27 -20.60
C LEU A 871 16.52 -31.49 -21.96
N HIS A 872 16.78 -32.63 -22.60
CA HIS A 872 16.18 -32.93 -23.91
C HIS A 872 14.64 -33.03 -23.87
N ARG A 873 14.08 -33.40 -22.71
CA ARG A 873 12.62 -33.50 -22.51
C ARG A 873 11.96 -32.16 -22.22
N ILE A 874 12.73 -31.18 -21.74
CA ILE A 874 12.33 -29.78 -21.62
C ILE A 874 12.30 -29.14 -23.01
N GLU A 875 13.34 -29.36 -23.84
CA GLU A 875 13.40 -28.92 -25.24
C GLU A 875 12.19 -29.41 -26.08
N GLU A 876 11.75 -30.67 -25.90
CA GLU A 876 10.54 -31.20 -26.57
C GLU A 876 9.24 -30.50 -26.14
N LEU A 877 9.16 -30.00 -24.91
CA LEU A 877 7.99 -29.30 -24.38
C LEU A 877 7.97 -27.84 -24.85
N GLU A 878 9.12 -27.17 -24.84
CA GLU A 878 9.29 -25.80 -25.37
C GLU A 878 8.97 -25.74 -26.88
N ALA A 879 9.39 -26.75 -27.65
CA ALA A 879 9.07 -26.88 -29.08
C ALA A 879 7.57 -27.13 -29.39
N ARG A 880 6.79 -27.53 -28.38
CA ARG A 880 5.32 -27.58 -28.41
C ARG A 880 4.72 -26.23 -28.00
N GLN A 881 5.22 -25.63 -26.91
CA GLN A 881 4.79 -24.35 -26.37
C GLN A 881 4.94 -23.23 -27.41
N THR A 882 6.11 -23.10 -28.03
CA THR A 882 6.39 -22.16 -29.13
C THR A 882 5.42 -22.30 -30.31
N ARG A 883 4.91 -23.51 -30.56
CA ARG A 883 3.95 -23.80 -31.63
C ARG A 883 2.54 -23.35 -31.28
N THR A 884 2.18 -23.43 -30.00
CA THR A 884 0.95 -22.89 -29.42
C THR A 884 1.03 -21.35 -29.35
N ASP A 885 2.13 -20.79 -28.90
CA ASP A 885 2.31 -19.33 -28.74
C ASP A 885 2.29 -18.60 -30.08
N ARG A 886 2.84 -19.20 -31.15
CA ARG A 886 2.68 -18.65 -32.52
C ARG A 886 1.22 -18.64 -32.96
N THR A 887 0.49 -19.72 -32.68
CA THR A 887 -0.93 -19.85 -33.00
C THR A 887 -1.76 -18.81 -32.22
N ILE A 888 -1.43 -18.57 -30.95
CA ILE A 888 -2.06 -17.55 -30.10
C ILE A 888 -1.68 -16.15 -30.60
N ALA A 889 -0.41 -15.84 -30.85
CA ALA A 889 0.05 -14.53 -31.30
C ALA A 889 -0.58 -14.11 -32.65
N ASP A 890 -0.69 -15.03 -33.60
CA ASP A 890 -1.34 -14.74 -34.89
C ASP A 890 -2.86 -14.59 -34.73
N THR A 891 -3.49 -15.40 -33.86
CA THR A 891 -4.91 -15.26 -33.51
C THR A 891 -5.20 -13.96 -32.75
N VAL A 892 -4.30 -13.52 -31.86
CA VAL A 892 -4.41 -12.26 -31.11
C VAL A 892 -4.22 -11.08 -32.05
N ARG A 893 -3.25 -11.12 -32.97
CA ARG A 893 -3.00 -10.07 -33.97
C ARG A 893 -4.21 -9.88 -34.89
N GLU A 894 -4.74 -10.97 -35.48
CA GLU A 894 -5.98 -10.89 -36.29
C GLU A 894 -7.20 -10.41 -35.48
N ASN A 895 -7.28 -10.73 -34.18
CA ASN A 895 -8.39 -10.28 -33.34
C ASN A 895 -8.26 -8.82 -32.89
N VAL A 896 -7.06 -8.33 -32.57
CA VAL A 896 -6.83 -6.93 -32.14
C VAL A 896 -7.17 -5.97 -33.27
N ASP A 897 -6.65 -6.21 -34.48
CA ASP A 897 -6.92 -5.37 -35.65
C ASP A 897 -8.41 -5.41 -36.06
N ARG A 898 -9.07 -6.56 -35.89
CA ARG A 898 -10.49 -6.74 -36.24
C ARG A 898 -11.47 -6.28 -35.13
N ALA A 899 -11.03 -6.12 -33.88
CA ALA A 899 -11.89 -5.79 -32.72
C ALA A 899 -11.83 -4.33 -32.24
N ALA A 900 -10.71 -3.61 -32.41
CA ALA A 900 -10.55 -2.26 -31.85
C ALA A 900 -11.58 -1.25 -32.43
N ALA A 901 -11.71 -1.16 -33.76
CA ALA A 901 -12.59 -0.18 -34.40
C ALA A 901 -14.11 -0.44 -34.21
N PRO A 902 -14.62 -1.70 -34.17
CA PRO A 902 -16.03 -1.95 -33.86
C PRO A 902 -16.42 -1.71 -32.40
N LEU A 903 -15.55 -2.01 -31.42
CA LEU A 903 -15.86 -1.87 -30.00
C LEU A 903 -16.00 -0.40 -29.59
N ILE A 904 -15.10 0.47 -30.03
CA ILE A 904 -15.18 1.93 -29.77
C ILE A 904 -16.48 2.51 -30.37
N ARG A 905 -16.85 2.11 -31.60
CA ARG A 905 -18.12 2.53 -32.21
C ARG A 905 -19.36 1.98 -31.49
N ARG A 906 -19.30 0.77 -30.93
CA ARG A 906 -20.41 0.20 -30.13
C ARG A 906 -20.57 0.91 -28.79
N SER A 907 -19.46 1.21 -28.11
CA SER A 907 -19.45 1.98 -26.86
C SER A 907 -20.05 3.37 -27.06
N ALA A 908 -19.57 4.14 -28.05
CA ALA A 908 -20.11 5.46 -28.37
C ALA A 908 -21.61 5.41 -28.69
N ARG A 909 -22.04 4.44 -29.50
CA ARG A 909 -23.45 4.28 -29.88
C ARG A 909 -24.36 3.91 -28.70
N ALA A 910 -23.87 3.09 -27.77
CA ALA A 910 -24.60 2.78 -26.53
C ALA A 910 -24.70 4.01 -25.61
N THR A 911 -23.66 4.84 -25.52
CA THR A 911 -23.68 6.09 -24.75
C THR A 911 -24.69 7.11 -25.33
N ASP A 912 -24.76 7.23 -26.66
CA ASP A 912 -25.74 8.10 -27.31
C ASP A 912 -27.18 7.54 -27.19
N GLU A 913 -27.39 6.22 -27.32
CA GLU A 913 -28.70 5.57 -27.08
C GLU A 913 -29.20 5.78 -25.64
N ILE A 914 -28.32 5.71 -24.62
CA ILE A 914 -28.66 5.99 -23.22
C ILE A 914 -29.03 7.47 -23.01
N ARG A 915 -28.32 8.39 -23.68
CA ARG A 915 -28.62 9.83 -23.62
C ARG A 915 -29.99 10.14 -24.25
N ASP A 916 -30.31 9.52 -25.39
CA ASP A 916 -31.61 9.69 -26.05
C ASP A 916 -32.76 9.06 -25.24
N LEU A 917 -32.58 7.86 -24.67
CA LEU A 917 -33.59 7.27 -23.77
C LEU A 917 -33.86 8.18 -22.56
N SER A 918 -32.81 8.76 -21.97
CA SER A 918 -32.93 9.66 -20.81
C SER A 918 -33.72 10.93 -21.14
N ARG A 919 -33.53 11.47 -22.36
CA ARG A 919 -34.29 12.60 -22.88
C ARG A 919 -35.77 12.26 -23.10
N THR A 920 -36.07 11.14 -23.76
CA THR A 920 -37.46 10.69 -23.96
C THR A 920 -38.20 10.43 -22.63
N VAL A 921 -37.51 9.94 -21.60
CA VAL A 921 -38.08 9.78 -20.24
C VAL A 921 -38.38 11.12 -19.56
N ALA A 922 -37.59 12.17 -19.83
CA ALA A 922 -37.86 13.51 -19.33
C ALA A 922 -39.07 14.14 -20.04
N GLU A 923 -39.12 14.05 -21.37
CA GLU A 923 -40.25 14.54 -22.19
C GLU A 923 -41.58 13.87 -21.79
N LEU A 924 -41.60 12.53 -21.65
CA LEU A 924 -42.77 11.78 -21.18
C LEU A 924 -43.21 12.17 -19.75
N ARG A 925 -42.27 12.54 -18.87
CA ARG A 925 -42.60 13.04 -17.52
C ARG A 925 -43.26 14.40 -17.57
N GLU A 926 -42.82 15.31 -18.45
CA GLU A 926 -43.49 16.61 -18.63
C GLU A 926 -44.90 16.44 -19.21
N GLU A 927 -45.09 15.60 -20.22
CA GLU A 927 -46.43 15.33 -20.80
C GLU A 927 -47.40 14.73 -19.77
N LEU A 928 -46.99 13.73 -18.98
CA LEU A 928 -47.84 13.17 -17.91
C LEU A 928 -48.21 14.22 -16.84
N THR A 929 -47.26 15.10 -16.52
CA THR A 929 -47.45 16.17 -15.52
C THR A 929 -48.36 17.28 -16.05
N ALA A 930 -48.33 17.56 -17.37
CA ALA A 930 -49.24 18.47 -18.03
C ALA A 930 -50.67 17.90 -18.11
N GLN A 931 -50.82 16.63 -18.47
CA GLN A 931 -52.14 15.95 -18.56
C GLN A 931 -52.82 15.77 -17.20
N SER A 932 -52.05 15.53 -16.12
CA SER A 932 -52.59 15.53 -14.75
C SER A 932 -53.22 16.87 -14.32
N ARG A 933 -52.96 17.97 -15.04
CA ARG A 933 -53.57 19.29 -14.78
C ARG A 933 -54.83 19.56 -15.60
N SER A 934 -55.10 18.80 -16.67
CA SER A 934 -56.29 19.00 -17.53
C SER A 934 -57.52 18.16 -17.14
N GLY A 935 -57.37 17.18 -16.25
CA GLY A 935 -58.49 16.46 -15.62
C GLY A 935 -59.25 15.47 -16.50
N ASP A 936 -58.78 15.24 -17.73
CA ASP A 936 -59.34 14.27 -18.68
C ASP A 936 -58.20 13.35 -19.16
N SER A 937 -58.28 12.07 -18.80
CA SER A 937 -57.33 11.03 -19.25
C SER A 937 -58.04 9.70 -19.32
N SER A 938 -58.05 9.05 -20.50
CA SER A 938 -58.70 7.75 -20.65
C SER A 938 -57.85 6.63 -20.05
N THR A 939 -58.50 5.57 -19.58
CA THR A 939 -57.83 4.35 -19.09
C THR A 939 -57.05 3.59 -20.18
N ALA A 940 -57.19 3.99 -21.46
CA ALA A 940 -56.39 3.48 -22.56
C ALA A 940 -55.02 4.16 -22.67
N GLU A 941 -54.96 5.49 -22.50
CA GLU A 941 -53.72 6.28 -22.60
C GLU A 941 -52.78 6.00 -21.43
N MET A 942 -53.31 5.88 -20.22
CA MET A 942 -52.51 5.53 -19.04
C MET A 942 -51.90 4.11 -19.15
N ARG A 943 -52.56 3.19 -19.86
CA ARG A 943 -52.00 1.86 -20.21
C ARG A 943 -50.89 1.94 -21.26
N ALA A 944 -51.02 2.83 -22.25
CA ALA A 944 -49.97 3.04 -23.25
C ALA A 944 -48.68 3.60 -22.62
N GLY A 945 -48.80 4.59 -21.73
CA GLY A 945 -47.66 5.14 -20.99
C GLY A 945 -46.95 4.10 -20.11
N LEU A 946 -47.71 3.27 -19.38
CA LEU A 946 -47.17 2.16 -18.58
C LEU A 946 -46.47 1.08 -19.42
N ALA A 947 -47.00 0.75 -20.61
CA ALA A 947 -46.36 -0.19 -21.52
C ALA A 947 -45.02 0.36 -22.06
N MET A 948 -45.00 1.64 -22.46
CA MET A 948 -43.82 2.29 -23.01
C MET A 948 -42.72 2.52 -21.96
N ALA A 949 -43.09 2.89 -20.73
CA ALA A 949 -42.16 2.98 -19.60
C ALA A 949 -41.54 1.61 -19.26
N LYS A 950 -42.32 0.52 -19.34
CA LYS A 950 -41.80 -0.84 -19.16
C LYS A 950 -40.85 -1.25 -20.29
N GLU A 951 -41.16 -0.93 -21.54
CA GLU A 951 -40.30 -1.22 -22.68
C GLU A 951 -38.96 -0.47 -22.62
N ILE A 952 -38.96 0.76 -22.10
CA ILE A 952 -37.75 1.56 -21.81
C ILE A 952 -36.92 0.92 -20.68
N ALA A 953 -37.55 0.52 -19.57
CA ALA A 953 -36.86 -0.17 -18.47
C ALA A 953 -36.25 -1.51 -18.93
N ASP A 954 -37.02 -2.34 -19.63
CA ASP A 954 -36.55 -3.61 -20.21
C ASP A 954 -35.42 -3.38 -21.24
N ARG A 955 -35.34 -2.22 -21.90
CA ARG A 955 -34.21 -1.85 -22.78
C ARG A 955 -32.97 -1.44 -22.00
N LEU A 956 -33.11 -0.61 -20.96
CA LEU A 956 -32.02 -0.19 -20.08
C LEU A 956 -31.34 -1.40 -19.42
N SER A 957 -32.11 -2.30 -18.78
CA SER A 957 -31.55 -3.49 -18.15
C SER A 957 -30.84 -4.43 -19.15
N ARG A 958 -31.29 -4.49 -20.41
CA ARG A 958 -30.60 -5.26 -21.48
C ARG A 958 -29.33 -4.57 -22.01
N LEU A 959 -29.22 -3.25 -21.88
CA LEU A 959 -28.00 -2.49 -22.16
C LEU A 959 -26.99 -2.65 -21.02
N GLU A 960 -27.43 -2.48 -19.77
CA GLU A 960 -26.62 -2.70 -18.56
C GLU A 960 -26.04 -4.12 -18.51
N LEU A 961 -26.85 -5.16 -18.72
CA LEU A 961 -26.39 -6.55 -18.79
C LEU A 961 -25.33 -6.75 -19.88
N ARG A 962 -25.55 -6.25 -21.10
CA ARG A 962 -24.54 -6.35 -22.18
C ARG A 962 -23.25 -5.60 -21.87
N THR A 963 -23.33 -4.47 -21.19
CA THR A 963 -22.15 -3.70 -20.79
C THR A 963 -21.40 -4.42 -19.68
N HIS A 964 -22.11 -4.99 -18.70
CA HIS A 964 -21.56 -5.83 -17.65
C HIS A 964 -20.87 -7.08 -18.22
N ASP A 965 -21.55 -7.86 -19.07
CA ASP A 965 -20.99 -9.05 -19.73
C ASP A 965 -19.73 -8.70 -20.55
N MET A 966 -19.74 -7.56 -21.27
CA MET A 966 -18.58 -7.11 -22.07
C MET A 966 -17.37 -6.72 -21.21
N PHE A 967 -17.57 -6.15 -20.02
CA PHE A 967 -16.49 -5.92 -19.08
C PHE A 967 -16.02 -7.23 -18.43
N HIS A 968 -16.96 -8.11 -18.06
CA HIS A 968 -16.64 -9.38 -17.41
C HIS A 968 -15.85 -10.34 -18.34
N ASP A 969 -16.20 -10.44 -19.62
CA ASP A 969 -15.42 -11.22 -20.62
C ASP A 969 -14.04 -10.61 -20.90
N ARG A 970 -13.90 -9.27 -20.82
CA ARG A 970 -12.61 -8.58 -20.97
C ARG A 970 -11.71 -8.87 -19.79
N ASP A 971 -12.24 -8.73 -18.57
CA ASP A 971 -11.48 -8.90 -17.33
C ASP A 971 -11.12 -10.39 -17.16
N THR A 972 -12.03 -11.32 -17.48
CA THR A 972 -11.74 -12.77 -17.48
C THR A 972 -10.65 -13.18 -18.48
N ARG A 973 -10.56 -12.53 -19.65
CA ARG A 973 -9.45 -12.75 -20.59
C ARG A 973 -8.15 -12.16 -20.09
N ALA A 974 -8.18 -10.95 -19.55
CA ALA A 974 -7.00 -10.31 -18.95
C ALA A 974 -6.43 -11.16 -17.80
N ASP A 975 -7.28 -11.69 -16.91
CA ASP A 975 -6.87 -12.56 -15.81
C ASP A 975 -6.23 -13.89 -16.30
N GLN A 976 -6.75 -14.47 -17.38
CA GLN A 976 -6.22 -15.70 -17.98
C GLN A 976 -4.88 -15.48 -18.67
N ASP A 977 -4.74 -14.38 -19.43
CA ASP A 977 -3.49 -13.99 -20.07
C ASP A 977 -2.43 -13.62 -19.01
N GLU A 978 -2.82 -12.90 -17.94
CA GLU A 978 -1.94 -12.54 -16.83
C GLU A 978 -1.46 -13.78 -16.04
N ALA A 979 -2.32 -14.78 -15.81
CA ALA A 979 -1.94 -16.04 -15.18
C ALA A 979 -0.94 -16.83 -16.04
N ALA A 980 -1.16 -16.92 -17.36
CA ALA A 980 -0.23 -17.55 -18.30
C ALA A 980 1.13 -16.84 -18.31
N ILE A 981 1.14 -15.50 -18.38
CA ILE A 981 2.34 -14.67 -18.34
C ILE A 981 3.10 -14.84 -17.01
N LYS A 982 2.40 -14.93 -15.86
CA LYS A 982 3.03 -15.17 -14.56
C LYS A 982 3.69 -16.55 -14.47
N GLN A 983 3.11 -17.59 -15.06
CA GLN A 983 3.73 -18.91 -15.11
C GLN A 983 4.93 -18.93 -16.07
N LEU A 984 4.78 -18.39 -17.29
CA LEU A 984 5.86 -18.23 -18.26
C LEU A 984 7.08 -17.52 -17.66
N LYS A 985 6.88 -16.44 -16.88
CA LYS A 985 7.98 -15.71 -16.21
C LYS A 985 8.73 -16.55 -15.16
N ARG A 986 8.05 -17.45 -14.45
CA ARG A 986 8.69 -18.35 -13.47
C ARG A 986 9.52 -19.43 -14.17
N GLU A 987 8.99 -19.99 -15.25
CA GLU A 987 9.67 -20.99 -16.09
C GLU A 987 10.88 -20.36 -16.81
N GLN A 988 10.72 -19.15 -17.34
CA GLN A 988 11.79 -18.33 -17.95
C GLN A 988 12.92 -18.02 -16.95
N ALA A 989 12.61 -17.65 -15.71
CA ALA A 989 13.62 -17.37 -14.69
C ALA A 989 14.47 -18.62 -14.35
N ALA A 990 13.84 -19.81 -14.29
CA ALA A 990 14.56 -21.06 -14.13
C ALA A 990 15.46 -21.38 -15.35
N LEU A 991 14.98 -21.09 -16.56
CA LEU A 991 15.72 -21.28 -17.80
C LEU A 991 17.00 -20.42 -17.86
N TYR A 992 16.90 -19.14 -17.47
CA TYR A 992 18.06 -18.24 -17.42
C TYR A 992 19.13 -18.70 -16.44
N GLN A 993 18.75 -19.22 -15.26
CA GLN A 993 19.71 -19.75 -14.30
C GLN A 993 20.41 -21.02 -14.83
N ALA A 994 19.67 -21.91 -15.48
CA ALA A 994 20.27 -23.07 -16.16
C ALA A 994 21.21 -22.66 -17.31
N ALA A 995 20.85 -21.62 -18.08
CA ALA A 995 21.65 -21.09 -19.17
C ALA A 995 22.97 -20.44 -18.67
N ARG A 996 22.92 -19.61 -17.60
CA ARG A 996 24.11 -18.98 -17.00
C ARG A 996 25.12 -20.00 -16.49
N LEU A 997 24.67 -21.14 -15.95
CA LEU A 997 25.54 -22.23 -15.51
C LEU A 997 26.36 -22.87 -16.65
N ARG A 998 25.86 -22.85 -17.89
CA ARG A 998 26.54 -23.42 -19.07
C ARG A 998 27.80 -22.64 -19.48
N HIS A 999 27.86 -21.35 -19.13
CA HIS A 999 28.97 -20.44 -19.45
C HIS A 999 29.74 -19.97 -18.21
N ALA A 1000 29.53 -20.58 -17.05
CA ALA A 1000 30.16 -20.16 -15.80
C ALA A 1000 31.70 -20.41 -15.79
N PRO A 1001 32.52 -19.46 -15.29
CA PRO A 1001 32.16 -18.11 -14.86
C PRO A 1001 31.89 -17.18 -16.05
N VAL A 1002 30.78 -16.43 -15.97
CA VAL A 1002 30.44 -15.37 -16.92
C VAL A 1002 31.39 -14.18 -16.69
N PRO A 1003 32.10 -13.67 -17.73
CA PRO A 1003 33.00 -12.51 -17.59
C PRO A 1003 32.25 -11.23 -17.22
N ALA A 1004 32.95 -10.30 -16.57
CA ALA A 1004 32.41 -8.95 -16.36
C ALA A 1004 32.28 -8.22 -17.71
N GLY A 1005 31.13 -7.57 -17.94
CA GLY A 1005 30.80 -6.95 -19.24
C GLY A 1005 30.22 -7.91 -20.28
N ALA A 1006 29.88 -9.15 -19.90
CA ALA A 1006 29.18 -10.11 -20.74
C ALA A 1006 28.01 -10.77 -19.97
N ASP A 1007 26.98 -11.22 -20.69
CA ASP A 1007 25.89 -12.02 -20.11
C ASP A 1007 25.35 -13.07 -21.11
N VAL A 1008 24.52 -13.98 -20.62
CA VAL A 1008 24.01 -15.15 -21.36
C VAL A 1008 22.58 -14.93 -21.81
N ILE A 1009 22.36 -14.97 -23.13
CA ILE A 1009 21.04 -14.90 -23.76
C ILE A 1009 20.67 -16.23 -24.39
N VAL A 1010 19.44 -16.70 -24.13
CA VAL A 1010 18.81 -17.79 -24.88
C VAL A 1010 18.14 -17.20 -26.13
N CYS A 1011 18.55 -17.67 -27.31
CA CYS A 1011 18.09 -17.22 -28.62
C CYS A 1011 17.96 -18.40 -29.60
N ASP A 1012 17.51 -18.14 -30.83
CA ASP A 1012 17.28 -19.18 -31.84
C ASP A 1012 18.55 -19.74 -32.52
N ALA A 1013 19.74 -19.27 -32.13
CA ALA A 1013 21.05 -19.86 -32.42
C ALA A 1013 21.64 -20.64 -31.22
N GLY A 1014 20.96 -20.65 -30.06
CA GLY A 1014 21.37 -21.35 -28.85
C GLY A 1014 21.50 -20.45 -27.62
N VAL A 1015 22.28 -20.91 -26.65
CA VAL A 1015 22.63 -20.20 -25.41
C VAL A 1015 23.93 -19.42 -25.65
N LEU A 1016 23.82 -18.16 -26.06
CA LEU A 1016 24.96 -17.32 -26.40
C LEU A 1016 25.43 -16.49 -25.20
N LEU A 1017 26.74 -16.47 -24.99
CA LEU A 1017 27.44 -15.48 -24.19
C LEU A 1017 27.78 -14.29 -25.10
N LEU A 1018 27.34 -13.11 -24.71
CA LEU A 1018 27.41 -11.86 -25.49
C LEU A 1018 27.99 -10.74 -24.62
N PRO A 1019 28.72 -9.75 -25.19
CA PRO A 1019 28.99 -8.48 -24.52
C PRO A 1019 27.67 -7.82 -24.09
N THR A 1020 27.67 -7.06 -23.00
CA THR A 1020 26.48 -6.29 -22.55
C THR A 1020 26.48 -4.88 -23.13
N ASP A 1021 26.39 -4.77 -24.46
CA ASP A 1021 26.23 -3.51 -25.19
C ASP A 1021 24.74 -3.09 -25.30
N THR A 1022 24.45 -1.99 -26.01
CA THR A 1022 23.09 -1.44 -26.17
C THR A 1022 22.50 -1.62 -27.58
N VAL A 1023 23.13 -2.43 -28.44
CA VAL A 1023 22.69 -2.67 -29.82
C VAL A 1023 22.51 -4.16 -30.07
N VAL A 1024 23.60 -4.94 -30.09
CA VAL A 1024 23.58 -6.39 -30.34
C VAL A 1024 22.94 -7.13 -29.17
N TRP A 1025 23.33 -6.79 -27.94
CA TRP A 1025 22.77 -7.43 -26.74
C TRP A 1025 21.29 -7.09 -26.56
N ASP A 1026 20.94 -5.79 -26.59
CA ASP A 1026 19.56 -5.33 -26.43
C ASP A 1026 18.65 -5.91 -27.53
N TRP A 1027 19.10 -5.93 -28.78
CA TRP A 1027 18.34 -6.52 -29.88
C TRP A 1027 18.14 -8.03 -29.72
N ILE A 1028 19.19 -8.81 -29.43
CA ILE A 1028 19.05 -10.28 -29.27
C ILE A 1028 18.27 -10.61 -27.99
N ASN A 1029 18.37 -9.80 -26.93
CA ASN A 1029 17.53 -9.92 -25.73
C ASN A 1029 16.06 -9.62 -26.03
N HIS A 1030 15.77 -8.61 -26.84
CA HIS A 1030 14.39 -8.26 -27.18
C HIS A 1030 13.77 -9.21 -28.22
N HIS A 1031 14.45 -9.40 -29.35
CA HIS A 1031 13.94 -10.09 -30.54
C HIS A 1031 14.30 -11.57 -30.64
N ARG A 1032 15.19 -12.09 -29.76
CA ARG A 1032 15.65 -13.50 -29.72
C ARG A 1032 16.25 -14.04 -31.01
N THR A 1033 16.53 -13.13 -31.94
CA THR A 1033 16.97 -13.36 -33.32
C THR A 1033 17.79 -12.14 -33.75
N TRP A 1034 18.79 -12.38 -34.60
CA TRP A 1034 19.55 -11.37 -35.32
C TRP A 1034 19.38 -11.61 -36.83
N GLU A 1035 19.18 -10.53 -37.60
CA GLU A 1035 19.01 -10.51 -39.06
C GLU A 1035 18.21 -11.71 -39.65
N PRO A 1036 16.96 -11.95 -39.21
CA PRO A 1036 16.24 -13.17 -39.55
C PRO A 1036 15.92 -13.29 -41.05
N SER A 1037 15.89 -12.19 -41.81
CA SER A 1037 15.73 -12.24 -43.27
C SER A 1037 17.00 -12.72 -43.98
N GLU A 1038 18.16 -12.27 -43.54
CA GLU A 1038 19.45 -12.69 -44.11
C GLU A 1038 19.79 -14.12 -43.72
N ALA A 1039 19.62 -14.50 -42.45
CA ALA A 1039 19.79 -15.87 -42.00
C ALA A 1039 18.88 -16.86 -42.77
N ARG A 1040 17.65 -16.45 -43.13
CA ARG A 1040 16.75 -17.24 -43.99
C ARG A 1040 17.22 -17.30 -45.45
N LEU A 1041 17.78 -16.22 -46.00
CA LEU A 1041 18.37 -16.21 -47.33
C LEU A 1041 19.59 -17.14 -47.39
N MET A 1042 20.56 -16.92 -46.49
CA MET A 1042 21.77 -17.74 -46.35
C MET A 1042 21.44 -19.23 -46.21
N ALA A 1043 20.46 -19.60 -45.38
CA ALA A 1043 20.03 -20.98 -45.23
C ALA A 1043 19.42 -21.58 -46.53
N ARG A 1044 18.68 -20.79 -47.32
CA ARG A 1044 18.16 -21.22 -48.62
C ARG A 1044 19.28 -21.42 -49.65
N LEU A 1045 20.25 -20.49 -49.70
CA LEU A 1045 21.40 -20.56 -50.61
C LEU A 1045 22.28 -21.77 -50.29
N MET A 1046 22.65 -21.96 -49.02
CA MET A 1046 23.41 -23.12 -48.55
C MET A 1046 22.67 -24.46 -48.77
N ALA A 1047 21.34 -24.49 -48.67
CA ALA A 1047 20.54 -25.67 -49.00
C ALA A 1047 20.49 -25.96 -50.51
N ALA A 1048 20.48 -24.93 -51.36
CA ALA A 1048 20.52 -25.06 -52.81
C ALA A 1048 21.91 -25.50 -53.32
N ARG A 1049 22.98 -25.01 -52.68
CA ARG A 1049 24.37 -25.32 -53.02
C ARG A 1049 25.21 -25.61 -51.76
N PRO A 1050 25.24 -26.87 -51.28
CA PRO A 1050 25.99 -27.21 -50.07
C PRO A 1050 27.50 -27.23 -50.30
N GLY A 1051 28.25 -26.51 -49.45
CA GLY A 1051 29.71 -26.45 -49.48
C GLY A 1051 30.29 -25.94 -48.15
N ALA A 1052 31.40 -25.21 -48.23
CA ALA A 1052 31.91 -24.43 -47.10
C ALA A 1052 31.16 -23.09 -46.98
N PHE A 1053 30.94 -22.66 -45.74
CA PHE A 1053 30.46 -21.33 -45.38
C PHE A 1053 31.62 -20.51 -44.79
N LEU A 1054 31.76 -19.28 -45.24
CA LEU A 1054 32.74 -18.32 -44.74
C LEU A 1054 31.99 -17.16 -44.08
N ASP A 1055 32.12 -17.04 -42.76
CA ASP A 1055 31.48 -16.05 -41.90
C ASP A 1055 32.55 -15.01 -41.52
N VAL A 1056 32.54 -13.83 -42.14
CA VAL A 1056 33.58 -12.80 -41.97
C VAL A 1056 32.99 -11.58 -41.29
N GLY A 1057 33.58 -11.17 -40.16
CA GLY A 1057 32.82 -10.40 -39.16
C GLY A 1057 31.92 -11.33 -38.36
N ALA A 1058 32.47 -12.47 -37.90
CA ALA A 1058 31.72 -13.50 -37.20
C ALA A 1058 31.26 -13.04 -35.79
N HIS A 1059 31.88 -12.00 -35.23
CA HIS A 1059 31.60 -11.48 -33.90
C HIS A 1059 31.62 -12.62 -32.87
N VAL A 1060 30.52 -12.83 -32.14
CA VAL A 1060 30.33 -13.92 -31.16
C VAL A 1060 29.85 -15.26 -31.75
N GLY A 1061 29.68 -15.35 -33.08
CA GLY A 1061 29.33 -16.58 -33.80
C GLY A 1061 27.84 -16.86 -34.04
N TYR A 1062 26.96 -15.85 -33.98
CA TYR A 1062 25.52 -16.05 -34.15
C TYR A 1062 25.17 -16.73 -35.49
N HIS A 1063 25.62 -16.20 -36.63
CA HIS A 1063 25.28 -16.75 -37.95
C HIS A 1063 25.93 -18.11 -38.20
N THR A 1064 27.21 -18.28 -37.84
CA THR A 1064 27.91 -19.56 -37.75
C THR A 1064 27.07 -20.65 -37.05
N LEU A 1065 26.58 -20.40 -35.83
CA LEU A 1065 25.78 -21.36 -35.07
C LEU A 1065 24.40 -21.59 -35.71
N LYS A 1066 23.74 -20.51 -36.14
CA LYS A 1066 22.41 -20.55 -36.75
C LYS A 1066 22.38 -21.40 -38.02
N LEU A 1067 23.36 -21.24 -38.90
CA LEU A 1067 23.48 -22.02 -40.15
C LEU A 1067 23.82 -23.49 -39.89
N LEU A 1068 24.69 -23.78 -38.92
CA LEU A 1068 25.00 -25.18 -38.55
C LEU A 1068 23.80 -25.95 -38.01
N GLN A 1069 22.95 -25.30 -37.21
CA GLN A 1069 21.71 -25.90 -36.71
C GLN A 1069 20.66 -26.05 -37.83
N SER A 1070 20.57 -25.07 -38.73
CA SER A 1070 19.50 -25.01 -39.75
C SER A 1070 19.82 -25.80 -41.02
N CYS A 1071 21.10 -26.04 -41.33
CA CYS A 1071 21.55 -26.63 -42.59
C CYS A 1071 22.50 -27.83 -42.38
N PRO A 1072 21.99 -29.05 -42.08
CA PRO A 1072 22.81 -30.25 -41.89
C PRO A 1072 23.70 -30.67 -43.08
N ALA A 1073 23.44 -30.11 -44.27
CA ALA A 1073 24.22 -30.33 -45.49
C ALA A 1073 25.53 -29.52 -45.56
N LEU A 1074 25.69 -28.51 -44.68
CA LEU A 1074 26.87 -27.66 -44.59
C LEU A 1074 28.11 -28.50 -44.23
N ARG A 1075 29.20 -28.31 -44.97
CA ARG A 1075 30.40 -29.18 -44.89
C ARG A 1075 31.40 -28.71 -43.85
N SER A 1076 31.68 -27.41 -43.84
CA SER A 1076 32.60 -26.74 -42.91
C SER A 1076 32.22 -25.27 -42.78
N VAL A 1077 32.51 -24.68 -41.61
CA VAL A 1077 32.43 -23.23 -41.38
C VAL A 1077 33.82 -22.69 -41.11
N ILE A 1078 34.11 -21.52 -41.65
CA ILE A 1078 35.28 -20.74 -41.29
C ILE A 1078 34.76 -19.41 -40.76
N ALA A 1079 35.00 -19.14 -39.48
CA ALA A 1079 34.50 -17.96 -38.78
C ALA A 1079 35.67 -17.03 -38.51
N VAL A 1080 35.63 -15.81 -39.05
CA VAL A 1080 36.74 -14.85 -39.00
C VAL A 1080 36.35 -13.67 -38.14
N GLU A 1081 37.08 -13.48 -37.02
CA GLU A 1081 36.85 -12.42 -36.06
C GLU A 1081 38.21 -11.86 -35.56
N PRO A 1082 38.55 -10.59 -35.85
CA PRO A 1082 39.85 -10.03 -35.47
C PRO A 1082 39.96 -9.63 -33.99
N ASP A 1083 38.87 -9.31 -33.29
CA ASP A 1083 38.94 -8.83 -31.90
C ASP A 1083 39.22 -9.99 -30.92
N PRO A 1084 40.31 -9.95 -30.12
CA PRO A 1084 40.58 -10.96 -29.09
C PRO A 1084 39.43 -11.24 -28.11
N VAL A 1085 38.61 -10.23 -27.78
CA VAL A 1085 37.51 -10.36 -26.82
C VAL A 1085 36.34 -11.10 -27.47
N ASN A 1086 35.90 -10.64 -28.64
CA ASN A 1086 34.80 -11.27 -29.37
C ASN A 1086 35.18 -12.69 -29.82
N PHE A 1087 36.45 -12.91 -30.16
CA PHE A 1087 37.00 -14.24 -30.46
C PHE A 1087 36.93 -15.22 -29.28
N GLU A 1088 37.25 -14.79 -28.04
CA GLU A 1088 37.07 -15.66 -26.86
C GLU A 1088 35.60 -16.04 -26.68
N LEU A 1089 34.68 -15.09 -26.87
CA LEU A 1089 33.24 -15.33 -26.77
C LEU A 1089 32.74 -16.28 -27.87
N LEU A 1090 33.25 -16.15 -29.11
CA LEU A 1090 33.00 -17.06 -30.23
C LEU A 1090 33.42 -18.50 -29.90
N GLU A 1091 34.64 -18.72 -29.40
CA GLU A 1091 35.12 -20.06 -29.02
C GLU A 1091 34.29 -20.68 -27.89
N ARG A 1092 33.91 -19.87 -26.88
CA ARG A 1092 33.03 -20.30 -25.78
C ARG A 1092 31.62 -20.63 -26.29
N ASN A 1093 31.07 -19.85 -27.22
CA ASN A 1093 29.76 -20.10 -27.83
C ASN A 1093 29.74 -21.37 -28.68
N ILE A 1094 30.78 -21.63 -29.46
CA ILE A 1094 30.97 -22.89 -30.21
C ILE A 1094 31.00 -24.07 -29.23
N THR A 1095 31.84 -23.98 -28.19
CA THR A 1095 32.07 -25.05 -27.20
C THR A 1095 30.81 -25.34 -26.38
N ALA A 1096 30.08 -24.31 -25.99
CA ALA A 1096 28.86 -24.46 -25.21
C ALA A 1096 27.73 -25.06 -26.05
N ASN A 1097 27.53 -24.62 -27.30
CA ASN A 1097 26.30 -24.91 -28.05
C ASN A 1097 26.37 -26.13 -28.98
N LEU A 1098 27.56 -26.64 -29.31
CA LEU A 1098 27.70 -27.73 -30.27
C LEU A 1098 28.32 -29.00 -29.66
N PRO A 1099 27.83 -30.20 -30.04
CA PRO A 1099 28.55 -31.44 -29.77
C PRO A 1099 29.93 -31.42 -30.44
N ALA A 1100 30.94 -32.02 -29.80
CA ALA A 1100 32.33 -32.02 -30.28
C ALA A 1100 32.47 -32.44 -31.76
N ALA A 1101 31.77 -33.48 -32.19
CA ALA A 1101 31.79 -33.97 -33.59
C ALA A 1101 31.16 -33.01 -34.64
N VAL A 1102 30.51 -31.93 -34.20
CA VAL A 1102 30.02 -30.84 -35.04
C VAL A 1102 30.94 -29.62 -34.93
N ALA A 1103 31.43 -29.31 -33.72
CA ALA A 1103 32.45 -28.29 -33.50
C ALA A 1103 33.73 -28.53 -34.32
N ASP A 1104 34.13 -29.80 -34.51
CA ASP A 1104 35.23 -30.22 -35.39
C ASP A 1104 35.13 -29.75 -36.86
N ARG A 1105 33.95 -29.28 -37.30
CA ARG A 1105 33.71 -28.72 -38.65
C ARG A 1105 33.92 -27.21 -38.75
N ILE A 1106 34.14 -26.53 -37.63
CA ILE A 1106 34.36 -25.08 -37.56
C ILE A 1106 35.85 -24.79 -37.44
N ARG A 1107 36.34 -23.78 -38.15
CA ARG A 1107 37.66 -23.19 -37.93
C ARG A 1107 37.48 -21.70 -37.59
N PRO A 1108 37.50 -21.33 -36.29
CA PRO A 1108 37.59 -19.92 -35.92
C PRO A 1108 39.01 -19.40 -36.24
N LEU A 1109 39.10 -18.21 -36.82
CA LEU A 1109 40.35 -17.58 -37.25
C LEU A 1109 40.43 -16.16 -36.69
N GLN A 1110 41.43 -15.91 -35.84
CA GLN A 1110 41.66 -14.61 -35.20
C GLN A 1110 42.50 -13.69 -36.11
N VAL A 1111 41.92 -13.24 -37.23
CA VAL A 1111 42.58 -12.37 -38.23
C VAL A 1111 41.58 -11.39 -38.83
N ALA A 1112 42.07 -10.25 -39.31
CA ALA A 1112 41.30 -9.35 -40.17
C ALA A 1112 41.36 -9.84 -41.63
N ALA A 1113 40.20 -10.00 -42.27
CA ALA A 1113 40.13 -10.32 -43.70
C ALA A 1113 40.48 -9.08 -44.54
N TRP A 1114 41.49 -9.18 -45.42
CA TRP A 1114 42.05 -8.02 -46.10
C TRP A 1114 42.68 -8.36 -47.47
N ASP A 1115 43.03 -7.33 -48.25
CA ASP A 1115 43.64 -7.46 -49.59
C ASP A 1115 45.13 -7.88 -49.58
N ALA A 1116 45.76 -7.80 -48.40
CA ALA A 1116 47.17 -8.09 -48.15
C ALA A 1116 47.42 -8.68 -46.75
N ASP A 1117 48.43 -9.55 -46.66
CA ASP A 1117 48.91 -10.07 -45.38
C ASP A 1117 49.78 -9.03 -44.68
N GLY A 1118 49.55 -8.81 -43.38
CA GLY A 1118 50.24 -7.74 -42.65
C GLY A 1118 49.70 -7.50 -41.24
N LEU A 1119 49.78 -6.24 -40.80
CA LEU A 1119 49.19 -5.73 -39.58
C LEU A 1119 48.29 -4.54 -39.94
N VAL A 1120 47.09 -4.51 -39.37
CA VAL A 1120 46.10 -3.44 -39.54
C VAL A 1120 45.64 -2.94 -38.17
N GLU A 1121 45.06 -1.74 -38.13
CA GLU A 1121 44.40 -1.22 -36.93
C GLU A 1121 42.94 -1.65 -36.92
N LEU A 1122 42.54 -2.34 -35.85
CA LEU A 1122 41.15 -2.52 -35.47
C LEU A 1122 40.79 -1.39 -34.50
N VAL A 1123 39.86 -0.55 -34.90
CA VAL A 1123 39.22 0.46 -34.05
C VAL A 1123 38.02 -0.23 -33.42
N ARG A 1124 38.03 -0.37 -32.10
CA ARG A 1124 36.83 -0.80 -31.38
C ARG A 1124 35.84 0.36 -31.33
N SER A 1125 34.57 0.03 -31.50
CA SER A 1125 33.46 0.89 -31.14
C SER A 1125 33.47 1.21 -29.64
N ASP A 1126 32.66 2.20 -29.24
CA ASP A 1126 32.40 2.41 -27.83
C ASP A 1126 31.58 1.24 -27.24
N ALA A 1127 31.42 1.24 -25.91
CA ALA A 1127 30.69 0.18 -25.20
C ALA A 1127 29.20 0.07 -25.55
N SER A 1128 28.65 0.93 -26.43
CA SER A 1128 27.24 0.91 -26.84
C SER A 1128 26.94 -0.09 -27.96
N ASN A 1129 27.92 -0.50 -28.77
CA ASN A 1129 27.71 -1.44 -29.89
C ASN A 1129 28.94 -2.32 -30.17
N SER A 1130 29.04 -3.50 -29.56
CA SER A 1130 30.19 -4.42 -29.75
C SER A 1130 30.37 -4.99 -31.17
N GLY A 1131 29.36 -4.80 -32.04
CA GLY A 1131 29.41 -5.22 -33.45
C GLY A 1131 30.07 -4.23 -34.41
N ASP A 1132 30.15 -2.93 -34.09
CA ASP A 1132 30.69 -1.88 -34.99
C ASP A 1132 32.23 -1.73 -34.91
N ASN A 1133 32.94 -2.86 -34.92
CA ASN A 1133 34.40 -2.90 -34.93
C ASN A 1133 34.94 -2.68 -36.34
N ARG A 1134 35.71 -1.60 -36.57
CA ARG A 1134 36.14 -1.18 -37.93
C ARG A 1134 37.65 -1.36 -38.16
N VAL A 1135 38.03 -1.82 -39.36
CA VAL A 1135 39.44 -2.04 -39.75
C VAL A 1135 39.97 -0.90 -40.64
N ARG A 1136 41.21 -0.47 -40.42
CA ARG A 1136 41.91 0.52 -41.26
C ARG A 1136 43.40 0.23 -41.43
N GLU A 1137 44.01 0.86 -42.43
CA GLU A 1137 45.46 0.85 -42.60
C GLU A 1137 46.16 1.44 -41.36
N ALA A 1138 47.29 0.85 -40.95
CA ALA A 1138 48.01 1.26 -39.76
C ALA A 1138 48.65 2.65 -39.93
N ALA A 1139 48.42 3.54 -38.96
CA ALA A 1139 48.94 4.89 -38.92
C ALA A 1139 50.32 4.96 -38.22
N ALA A 1140 50.93 6.16 -38.20
CA ALA A 1140 52.13 6.38 -37.42
C ALA A 1140 51.81 6.30 -35.90
N PRO A 1141 52.67 5.66 -35.07
CA PRO A 1141 52.31 5.17 -33.73
C PRO A 1141 52.04 6.23 -32.64
N GLU A 1142 51.99 7.52 -32.98
CA GLU A 1142 51.81 8.62 -32.02
C GLU A 1142 50.33 9.11 -31.93
N ALA A 1143 49.39 8.45 -32.61
CA ALA A 1143 48.00 8.93 -32.77
C ALA A 1143 46.89 7.92 -32.36
N ALA A 1144 47.22 6.82 -31.68
CA ALA A 1144 46.23 5.82 -31.24
C ALA A 1144 45.56 6.21 -29.90
N GLY A 1145 44.22 6.22 -29.89
CA GLY A 1145 43.42 6.29 -28.65
C GLY A 1145 43.38 4.94 -27.90
N PRO A 1146 42.77 4.88 -26.70
CA PRO A 1146 42.75 3.67 -25.88
C PRO A 1146 42.00 2.49 -26.52
N ASP A 1147 41.10 2.76 -27.47
CA ASP A 1147 40.20 1.77 -28.09
C ASP A 1147 40.70 1.24 -29.44
N VAL A 1148 41.95 1.54 -29.83
CA VAL A 1148 42.57 1.05 -31.08
C VAL A 1148 43.60 -0.03 -30.77
N ILE A 1149 43.47 -1.20 -31.41
CA ILE A 1149 44.41 -2.32 -31.29
C ILE A 1149 45.00 -2.74 -32.64
N THR A 1150 46.23 -3.24 -32.65
CA THR A 1150 46.85 -3.80 -33.86
C THR A 1150 46.55 -5.29 -33.97
N VAL A 1151 46.00 -5.73 -35.10
CA VAL A 1151 45.63 -7.13 -35.37
C VAL A 1151 46.29 -7.65 -36.66
N PRO A 1152 46.55 -8.96 -36.78
CA PRO A 1152 47.05 -9.54 -38.03
C PRO A 1152 46.00 -9.48 -39.14
N SER A 1153 46.40 -9.05 -40.34
CA SER A 1153 45.57 -9.13 -41.55
C SER A 1153 46.02 -10.27 -42.45
N SER A 1154 45.09 -10.86 -43.21
CA SER A 1154 45.41 -11.87 -44.22
C SER A 1154 44.45 -11.86 -45.41
N ARG A 1155 45.00 -12.18 -46.59
CA ARG A 1155 44.21 -12.64 -47.74
C ARG A 1155 43.67 -14.02 -47.42
N LEU A 1156 42.36 -14.14 -47.22
CA LEU A 1156 41.74 -15.40 -46.79
C LEU A 1156 42.00 -16.56 -47.76
N GLU A 1157 42.17 -16.30 -49.06
CA GLU A 1157 42.55 -17.32 -50.07
C GLU A 1157 43.94 -17.96 -49.82
N ARG A 1158 44.81 -17.36 -48.99
CA ARG A 1158 46.11 -17.94 -48.59
C ARG A 1158 46.02 -18.90 -47.41
N ILE A 1159 44.89 -18.92 -46.71
CA ILE A 1159 44.67 -19.78 -45.55
C ILE A 1159 44.28 -21.18 -46.05
N PRO A 1160 45.05 -22.24 -45.76
CA PRO A 1160 44.81 -23.58 -46.30
C PRO A 1160 43.40 -24.12 -46.04
N GLU A 1161 42.83 -23.78 -44.89
CA GLU A 1161 41.48 -24.15 -44.46
C GLU A 1161 40.40 -23.58 -45.40
N VAL A 1162 40.56 -22.33 -45.88
CA VAL A 1162 39.66 -21.68 -46.85
C VAL A 1162 39.73 -22.34 -48.22
N MET A 1163 40.91 -22.83 -48.59
CA MET A 1163 41.11 -23.53 -49.87
C MET A 1163 40.81 -25.04 -49.81
N ALA A 1164 40.55 -25.60 -48.62
CA ALA A 1164 40.39 -27.04 -48.43
C ALA A 1164 39.03 -27.59 -48.91
N THR A 1165 37.99 -26.75 -49.01
CA THR A 1165 36.64 -27.15 -49.46
C THR A 1165 36.05 -26.03 -50.30
N PRO A 1166 35.40 -26.32 -51.45
CA PRO A 1166 34.76 -25.27 -52.26
C PRO A 1166 33.77 -24.43 -51.46
N VAL A 1167 33.98 -23.13 -51.45
CA VAL A 1167 33.11 -22.16 -50.77
C VAL A 1167 31.83 -22.03 -51.58
N SER A 1168 30.68 -22.05 -50.92
CA SER A 1168 29.37 -21.91 -51.58
C SER A 1168 28.58 -20.71 -51.10
N LEU A 1169 28.91 -20.17 -49.92
CA LEU A 1169 28.33 -18.96 -49.38
C LEU A 1169 29.39 -18.18 -48.58
N ILE A 1170 29.40 -16.86 -48.73
CA ILE A 1170 30.19 -15.92 -47.93
C ILE A 1170 29.23 -14.91 -47.29
N LYS A 1171 29.35 -14.68 -45.98
CA LYS A 1171 28.81 -13.50 -45.29
C LYS A 1171 29.96 -12.54 -45.02
N LEU A 1172 29.78 -11.27 -45.37
CA LEU A 1172 30.68 -10.18 -45.01
C LEU A 1172 29.88 -9.13 -44.24
N ASP A 1173 30.47 -8.65 -43.17
CA ASP A 1173 29.95 -7.60 -42.32
C ASP A 1173 31.17 -6.98 -41.63
N LEU A 1174 31.77 -6.04 -42.33
CA LEU A 1174 33.02 -5.39 -41.92
C LEU A 1174 32.87 -3.87 -41.86
N GLN A 1175 31.62 -3.40 -41.72
CA GLN A 1175 31.25 -2.01 -41.48
C GLN A 1175 31.99 -1.04 -42.41
N GLY A 1176 31.88 -1.30 -43.72
CA GLY A 1176 32.48 -0.51 -44.79
C GLY A 1176 33.84 -0.99 -45.31
N ARG A 1177 34.27 -2.24 -45.00
CA ARG A 1177 35.52 -2.84 -45.52
C ARG A 1177 35.35 -4.13 -46.32
N ASP A 1178 34.11 -4.50 -46.60
CA ASP A 1178 33.67 -5.71 -47.29
C ASP A 1178 34.39 -5.91 -48.64
N HIS A 1179 34.63 -4.83 -49.39
CA HIS A 1179 35.36 -4.87 -50.66
C HIS A 1179 36.84 -5.25 -50.51
N ARG A 1180 37.52 -4.82 -49.44
CA ARG A 1180 38.92 -5.19 -49.17
C ARG A 1180 39.04 -6.68 -48.82
N ALA A 1181 38.05 -7.24 -48.12
CA ALA A 1181 37.98 -8.68 -47.86
C ALA A 1181 37.72 -9.49 -49.15
N LEU A 1182 36.89 -8.98 -50.07
CA LEU A 1182 36.64 -9.59 -51.38
C LEU A 1182 37.87 -9.58 -52.29
N ASP A 1183 38.67 -8.51 -52.30
CA ASP A 1183 39.95 -8.46 -53.02
C ASP A 1183 40.95 -9.50 -52.49
N GLY A 1184 40.90 -9.80 -51.19
CA GLY A 1184 41.64 -10.90 -50.53
C GLY A 1184 41.11 -12.32 -50.81
N LEU A 1185 40.04 -12.45 -51.60
CA LEU A 1185 39.36 -13.70 -51.98
C LEU A 1185 39.28 -13.90 -53.50
N SER A 1186 39.98 -13.08 -54.28
CA SER A 1186 39.92 -13.02 -55.76
C SER A 1186 39.97 -14.39 -56.46
N GLU A 1187 40.79 -15.33 -56.00
CA GLU A 1187 40.89 -16.69 -56.56
C GLU A 1187 39.65 -17.53 -56.23
N VAL A 1188 39.12 -17.42 -55.01
CA VAL A 1188 37.91 -18.13 -54.55
C VAL A 1188 36.67 -17.63 -55.31
N LEU A 1189 36.55 -16.31 -55.49
CA LEU A 1189 35.44 -15.69 -56.22
C LEU A 1189 35.38 -16.14 -57.69
N LEU A 1190 36.53 -16.32 -58.33
CA LEU A 1190 36.61 -16.82 -59.71
C LEU A 1190 36.47 -18.36 -59.82
N ARG A 1191 37.06 -19.10 -58.87
CA ARG A 1191 37.08 -20.58 -58.87
C ARG A 1191 35.72 -21.16 -58.50
N ASP A 1192 35.18 -20.76 -57.36
CA ASP A 1192 34.00 -21.37 -56.77
C ASP A 1192 32.73 -20.60 -57.13
N ARG A 1193 32.81 -19.28 -57.35
CA ARG A 1193 31.64 -18.39 -57.49
C ARG A 1193 30.59 -18.64 -56.38
N PRO A 1194 30.94 -18.51 -55.08
CA PRO A 1194 29.98 -18.65 -54.00
C PRO A 1194 28.90 -17.55 -54.08
N ASP A 1195 27.71 -17.78 -53.53
CA ASP A 1195 26.83 -16.65 -53.23
C ASP A 1195 27.48 -15.77 -52.16
N ILE A 1196 27.30 -14.45 -52.25
CA ILE A 1196 27.85 -13.50 -51.26
C ILE A 1196 26.72 -12.62 -50.75
N VAL A 1197 26.60 -12.52 -49.43
CA VAL A 1197 25.76 -11.54 -48.74
C VAL A 1197 26.71 -10.58 -48.02
N CYS A 1198 26.65 -9.30 -48.35
CA CYS A 1198 27.51 -8.29 -47.75
C CYS A 1198 26.78 -6.96 -47.50
N GLU A 1199 27.23 -6.21 -46.52
CA GLU A 1199 26.75 -4.86 -46.26
C GLU A 1199 27.36 -3.86 -47.28
N PHE A 1200 26.63 -2.79 -47.58
CA PHE A 1200 27.13 -1.65 -48.34
C PHE A 1200 26.70 -0.33 -47.67
N SER A 1201 27.63 0.24 -46.90
CA SER A 1201 27.52 1.56 -46.27
C SER A 1201 28.40 2.58 -47.00
N PRO A 1202 27.83 3.48 -47.84
CA PRO A 1202 28.62 4.49 -48.55
C PRO A 1202 29.32 5.47 -47.61
N GLU A 1203 28.70 5.80 -46.48
CA GLU A 1203 29.26 6.72 -45.50
C GLU A 1203 30.48 6.11 -44.81
N ALA A 1204 30.38 4.89 -44.28
CA ALA A 1204 31.50 4.20 -43.66
C ALA A 1204 32.67 3.98 -44.64
N ILE A 1205 32.40 3.58 -45.90
CA ILE A 1205 33.43 3.42 -46.94
C ILE A 1205 34.19 4.75 -47.17
N ALA A 1206 33.47 5.87 -47.23
CA ALA A 1206 34.04 7.20 -47.46
C ALA A 1206 34.80 7.75 -46.24
N GLU A 1207 34.25 7.59 -45.01
CA GLU A 1207 34.96 7.91 -43.76
C GLU A 1207 36.29 7.16 -43.65
N LEU A 1208 36.30 5.93 -44.12
CA LEU A 1208 37.44 5.02 -44.13
C LEU A 1208 38.38 5.19 -45.34
N GLY A 1209 38.12 6.17 -46.20
CA GLY A 1209 39.04 6.67 -47.24
C GLY A 1209 38.95 6.03 -48.62
N ASP A 1210 37.97 5.15 -48.87
CA ASP A 1210 37.69 4.55 -50.18
C ASP A 1210 36.50 5.23 -50.88
N ASP A 1211 36.32 5.01 -52.19
CA ASP A 1211 35.22 5.60 -52.99
C ASP A 1211 34.06 4.58 -53.17
N PRO A 1212 32.85 4.85 -52.63
CA PRO A 1212 31.70 3.95 -52.74
C PRO A 1212 31.24 3.67 -54.18
N GLU A 1213 31.35 4.65 -55.10
CA GLU A 1213 30.99 4.44 -56.51
C GLU A 1213 32.02 3.51 -57.16
N GLN A 1214 33.29 3.67 -56.84
CA GLN A 1214 34.35 2.80 -57.33
C GLN A 1214 34.24 1.36 -56.79
N VAL A 1215 33.71 1.16 -55.58
CA VAL A 1215 33.40 -0.17 -55.00
C VAL A 1215 32.32 -0.89 -55.82
N LEU A 1216 31.18 -0.26 -56.09
CA LEU A 1216 30.11 -0.87 -56.90
C LEU A 1216 30.57 -1.18 -58.34
N ILE A 1217 31.34 -0.28 -58.95
CA ILE A 1217 31.99 -0.51 -60.25
C ILE A 1217 32.94 -1.72 -60.21
N ASN A 1218 33.60 -1.98 -59.09
CA ASN A 1218 34.47 -3.16 -58.92
C ASN A 1218 33.64 -4.44 -58.75
N TYR A 1219 32.55 -4.42 -57.98
CA TYR A 1219 31.64 -5.56 -57.87
C TYR A 1219 31.05 -5.96 -59.23
N ARG A 1220 30.68 -5.00 -60.09
CA ARG A 1220 30.20 -5.27 -61.47
C ARG A 1220 31.27 -5.82 -62.44
N LYS A 1221 32.57 -5.80 -62.10
CA LYS A 1221 33.64 -6.43 -62.90
C LYS A 1221 33.79 -7.93 -62.58
N LEU A 1222 33.28 -8.37 -61.44
CA LEU A 1222 33.27 -9.78 -61.03
C LEU A 1222 32.11 -10.52 -61.72
N PRO A 1223 32.13 -11.87 -61.81
CA PRO A 1223 31.06 -12.66 -62.47
C PRO A 1223 29.80 -12.77 -61.59
N TYR A 1224 29.20 -11.63 -61.26
CA TYR A 1224 28.11 -11.48 -60.31
C TYR A 1224 27.08 -10.44 -60.76
N GLU A 1225 25.82 -10.72 -60.45
CA GLU A 1225 24.72 -9.78 -60.53
C GLU A 1225 24.46 -9.19 -59.13
N LEU A 1226 24.44 -7.86 -59.04
CA LEU A 1226 24.10 -7.14 -57.81
C LEU A 1226 22.58 -7.13 -57.61
N VAL A 1227 22.13 -7.67 -56.47
CA VAL A 1227 20.72 -7.66 -56.04
C VAL A 1227 20.64 -6.95 -54.69
N VAL A 1228 19.90 -5.84 -54.63
CA VAL A 1228 19.59 -5.17 -53.36
C VAL A 1228 18.44 -5.92 -52.67
N LEU A 1229 18.58 -6.19 -51.38
CA LEU A 1229 17.56 -6.83 -50.56
C LEU A 1229 16.69 -5.77 -49.87
N ASP A 1230 15.36 -5.86 -50.02
CA ASP A 1230 14.41 -5.03 -49.28
C ASP A 1230 14.02 -5.74 -47.96
N VAL A 1231 13.92 -4.96 -46.88
CA VAL A 1231 13.58 -5.42 -45.53
C VAL A 1231 12.12 -5.89 -45.44
N ALA A 1232 11.24 -5.40 -46.32
CA ALA A 1232 9.80 -5.63 -46.25
C ALA A 1232 9.30 -6.91 -46.95
N ASP A 1233 9.89 -7.33 -48.08
CA ASP A 1233 9.38 -8.47 -48.85
C ASP A 1233 10.48 -9.20 -49.65
N SER A 1234 10.53 -10.54 -49.60
CA SER A 1234 11.62 -11.33 -50.20
C SER A 1234 11.47 -11.54 -51.71
N ALA A 1235 10.99 -10.54 -52.44
CA ALA A 1235 10.86 -10.53 -53.89
C ALA A 1235 12.05 -9.77 -54.50
N ALA A 1236 12.76 -10.39 -55.45
CA ALA A 1236 13.92 -9.78 -56.07
C ALA A 1236 13.54 -8.50 -56.84
N SER A 1237 14.15 -7.37 -56.45
CA SER A 1237 14.08 -6.11 -57.19
C SER A 1237 14.89 -6.18 -58.50
N GLU A 1238 14.58 -5.29 -59.45
CA GLU A 1238 15.33 -5.16 -60.70
C GLU A 1238 16.77 -4.66 -60.44
N GLN A 1239 17.69 -4.84 -61.40
CA GLN A 1239 19.05 -4.32 -61.28
C GLN A 1239 19.04 -2.79 -61.23
N LEU A 1240 19.23 -2.24 -60.03
CA LEU A 1240 19.35 -0.81 -59.82
C LEU A 1240 20.69 -0.29 -60.37
N PRO A 1241 20.73 0.92 -60.97
CA PRO A 1241 21.96 1.69 -61.22
C PRO A 1241 22.75 1.97 -59.94
N ASP A 1242 24.08 2.13 -60.04
CA ASP A 1242 24.95 2.33 -58.88
C ASP A 1242 24.59 3.57 -58.04
N GLY A 1243 24.19 4.67 -58.70
CA GLY A 1243 23.71 5.87 -58.02
C GLY A 1243 22.42 5.67 -57.24
N ASP A 1244 21.54 4.75 -57.68
CA ASP A 1244 20.29 4.44 -56.98
C ASP A 1244 20.54 3.51 -55.78
N ILE A 1245 21.57 2.64 -55.85
CA ILE A 1245 22.04 1.82 -54.71
C ILE A 1245 22.65 2.72 -53.62
N ILE A 1246 23.51 3.67 -54.01
CA ILE A 1246 24.09 4.65 -53.08
C ILE A 1246 22.97 5.51 -52.46
N ALA A 1247 22.03 6.01 -53.25
CA ALA A 1247 20.90 6.78 -52.74
C ALA A 1247 20.02 5.97 -51.77
N ALA A 1248 19.73 4.71 -52.07
CA ALA A 1248 19.00 3.83 -51.17
C ALA A 1248 19.70 3.66 -49.81
N ALA A 1249 21.01 3.38 -49.81
CA ALA A 1249 21.80 3.24 -48.58
C ALA A 1249 21.88 4.54 -47.76
N THR A 1250 22.13 5.68 -48.42
CA THR A 1250 22.19 7.00 -47.74
C THR A 1250 20.83 7.46 -47.20
N THR A 1251 19.72 6.93 -47.71
CA THR A 1251 18.35 7.27 -47.23
C THR A 1251 17.76 6.22 -46.28
N ALA A 1252 18.41 5.08 -46.08
CA ALA A 1252 18.01 4.06 -45.12
C ALA A 1252 18.28 4.54 -43.69
N GLU A 1253 17.37 4.25 -42.75
CA GLU A 1253 17.56 4.60 -41.33
C GLU A 1253 18.77 3.92 -40.68
N THR A 1254 19.28 2.85 -41.30
CA THR A 1254 20.50 2.12 -40.91
C THR A 1254 21.80 2.68 -41.53
N GLY A 1255 21.72 3.59 -42.51
CA GLY A 1255 22.88 4.10 -43.26
C GLY A 1255 23.50 3.13 -44.27
N PHE A 1256 22.92 1.94 -44.47
CA PHE A 1256 23.44 0.90 -45.37
C PHE A 1256 22.33 0.12 -46.09
N VAL A 1257 22.70 -0.65 -47.12
CA VAL A 1257 21.85 -1.72 -47.69
C VAL A 1257 22.59 -3.05 -47.75
N THR A 1258 21.86 -4.16 -47.56
CA THR A 1258 22.40 -5.50 -47.78
C THR A 1258 22.36 -5.85 -49.27
N LEU A 1259 23.52 -6.25 -49.81
CA LEU A 1259 23.67 -6.71 -51.18
C LEU A 1259 23.81 -8.23 -51.21
N TRP A 1260 23.04 -8.88 -52.09
CA TRP A 1260 23.31 -10.24 -52.54
C TRP A 1260 24.00 -10.17 -53.90
N LEU A 1261 25.29 -10.53 -53.94
CA LEU A 1261 26.01 -10.74 -55.20
C LEU A 1261 25.70 -12.17 -55.63
N ARG A 1262 24.80 -12.30 -56.61
CA ARG A 1262 24.37 -13.58 -57.17
C ARG A 1262 25.33 -14.01 -58.29
N PRO A 1263 25.91 -15.23 -58.26
CA PRO A 1263 26.75 -15.73 -59.34
C PRO A 1263 26.06 -15.71 -60.71
N SER A 1264 26.74 -15.17 -61.74
CA SER A 1264 26.27 -15.14 -63.14
C SER A 1264 26.71 -16.36 -63.95
#